data_AF-A0A256LHB9-F1
#
_entry.id   AF-A0A256LHB9-F1
#
_cell.length_a   1.000
_cell.length_b   1.000
_cell.length_c   1.000
_cell.angle_alpha   90.00
_cell.angle_beta   90.00
_cell.angle_gamma   90.00
#
_symmetry.space_group_name_H-M   'P 1'
#
loop_
_entity.id
_entity.type
_entity.pdbx_description
1 polymer ?
#
loop_
_entity_poly.entity_id
_entity_poly.type
_entity_poly.pdbx_seq_one_letter_code
_entity_poly.pdbx_strand_id
1 'polypeptide(L)'
;MTVFVVGPDDAGFFKRERTTWEFEDALNAAEAGDRIEIQRNYNFPVQEKNYTIEKNLTIYSASSLTHLNGEIFIKNGAHVKLENFSIISCQDKSNCLQVREGSSLEATNLSLTNMADSGENYPIIYLDASSYAQFDNLRVSENKIGDGNHRIYVENSTLTVTNSELNCKLYSSNSEINFENTSIDCSFSNTISVYDQSKIAFSHVTVTGGNAEKDYPAFFIKNSTAVLTYCVIDQNDYSAALCEKEKSNVTCIGSIISSVSLTSSKLILKEDCRILESIVLRSSSILNADDILLDGKDNGKINLFATDHSTISASWIGFAFESSPNIKLEDNVQFNVNELCILKFDSENDTFVLNDKNEYPILQECSKDKIKRFSNPKKEETNQPAEPKNKPRLSGMQQLDEMIGLETVKQQVKEFIAVAVLNKKRQEKGLSSTSQTLHSLFLGNPGTGKTTVARIVGHILYEKGVIAEDKLIETSRADLVAGYVGQTAEKTRKVLESALGGILFVDEAYTLASGGQNDFGKEAIDEILKFMEDHRSNIMIIFAGYTDNMEKFLETNPGLRSRIPNKFDFEDYSVEEMVQIGLLSLRKQQYKVDPTDYADLLKNNLSKDNDKSNGRWVRNLNGEIIKKQAVRVTASENYSDADLVNITKSDLDAVKL
;
A
#
# COMPACT_ATOMS: atom_id res chain seq x y z
N MET A 1 -20.62 2.19 48.59
CA MET A 1 -19.83 3.13 47.77
C MET A 1 -18.91 3.89 48.70
N THR A 2 -17.78 3.26 48.98
CA THR A 2 -16.66 3.78 49.75
C THR A 2 -15.69 4.48 48.79
N VAL A 3 -14.95 5.47 49.29
CA VAL A 3 -13.87 6.13 48.53
C VAL A 3 -12.54 5.77 49.19
N PHE A 4 -11.66 5.12 48.44
CA PHE A 4 -10.31 4.80 48.84
C PHE A 4 -9.36 5.87 48.30
N VAL A 5 -8.73 6.63 49.19
CA VAL A 5 -7.82 7.72 48.79
C VAL A 5 -6.41 7.16 48.69
N VAL A 6 -5.86 7.11 47.47
CA VAL A 6 -4.49 6.67 47.17
C VAL A 6 -3.56 7.87 47.16
N GLY A 7 -2.44 7.76 47.87
CA GLY A 7 -1.51 8.86 48.06
C GLY A 7 -0.27 8.45 48.85
N PRO A 8 0.70 9.37 49.00
CA PRO A 8 1.92 9.09 49.77
C PRO A 8 1.56 8.73 51.21
N ASP A 9 2.44 7.99 51.88
CA ASP A 9 2.28 7.72 53.30
C ASP A 9 2.30 9.05 54.07
N ASP A 10 1.17 9.35 54.71
CA ASP A 10 0.94 10.58 55.46
C ASP A 10 1.04 10.36 56.97
N ALA A 11 1.46 9.16 57.40
CA ALA A 11 1.80 8.89 58.78
C ALA A 11 3.08 9.66 59.18
N GLY A 12 3.08 10.21 60.38
CA GLY A 12 4.19 11.00 60.89
C GLY A 12 4.10 11.25 62.39
N PHE A 13 4.95 12.13 62.91
CA PHE A 13 5.08 12.35 64.35
C PHE A 13 3.76 12.77 65.04
N PHE A 14 2.91 13.52 64.34
CA PHE A 14 1.61 13.98 64.84
C PHE A 14 0.41 13.14 64.38
N LYS A 15 0.60 12.22 63.42
CA LYS A 15 -0.46 11.40 62.82
C LYS A 15 0.01 9.95 62.77
N ARG A 16 -0.41 9.15 63.76
CA ARG A 16 0.14 7.80 63.98
C ARG A 16 -0.33 6.74 63.00
N GLU A 17 -1.45 6.97 62.31
CA GLU A 17 -2.03 6.03 61.35
C GLU A 17 -2.12 6.68 59.96
N ARG A 18 -1.71 5.91 58.95
CA ARG A 18 -1.83 6.28 57.54
C ARG A 18 -3.31 6.37 57.17
N THR A 19 -3.70 7.43 56.45
CA THR A 19 -5.08 7.58 55.94
C THR A 19 -5.20 7.43 54.44
N THR A 20 -4.06 7.33 53.75
CA THR A 20 -3.97 7.01 52.33
C THR A 20 -3.73 5.52 52.12
N TRP A 21 -3.98 5.04 50.92
CA TRP A 21 -3.72 3.66 50.51
C TRP A 21 -2.59 3.61 49.48
N GLU A 22 -1.85 2.50 49.43
CA GLU A 22 -1.17 2.12 48.19
C GLU A 22 -2.22 1.70 47.15
N PHE A 23 -1.93 1.92 45.87
CA PHE A 23 -2.92 1.67 44.81
C PHE A 23 -3.37 0.19 44.73
N GLU A 24 -2.43 -0.74 44.86
CA GLU A 24 -2.72 -2.18 44.84
C GLU A 24 -3.55 -2.61 46.06
N ASP A 25 -3.26 -2.06 47.24
CA ASP A 25 -4.03 -2.35 48.46
C ASP A 25 -5.45 -1.78 48.35
N ALA A 26 -5.60 -0.58 47.78
CA ALA A 26 -6.92 0.00 47.51
C ALA A 26 -7.73 -0.85 46.52
N LEU A 27 -7.11 -1.34 45.43
CA LEU A 27 -7.76 -2.23 44.46
C LEU A 27 -8.22 -3.54 45.10
N ASN A 28 -7.38 -4.13 45.96
CA ASN A 28 -7.70 -5.37 46.66
C ASN A 28 -8.83 -5.17 47.67
N ALA A 29 -8.81 -4.07 48.43
CA ALA A 29 -9.79 -3.76 49.47
C ALA A 29 -11.14 -3.26 48.93
N ALA A 30 -11.16 -2.60 47.77
CA ALA A 30 -12.39 -2.05 47.19
C ALA A 30 -13.40 -3.15 46.84
N GLU A 31 -14.68 -2.90 47.09
CA GLU A 31 -15.78 -3.75 46.66
C GLU A 31 -16.40 -3.24 45.34
N ALA A 32 -17.26 -4.04 44.71
CA ALA A 32 -17.92 -3.64 43.47
C ALA A 32 -18.78 -2.37 43.69
N GLY A 33 -18.53 -1.37 42.86
CA GLY A 33 -19.20 -0.06 42.91
C GLY A 33 -18.45 1.00 43.71
N ASP A 34 -17.32 0.67 44.34
CA ASP A 34 -16.50 1.64 45.07
C ASP A 34 -15.64 2.52 44.14
N ARG A 35 -15.05 3.56 44.72
CA ARG A 35 -14.23 4.54 44.01
C ARG A 35 -12.82 4.59 44.59
N ILE A 36 -11.83 4.77 43.72
CA ILE A 36 -10.44 5.01 44.08
C ILE A 36 -10.07 6.41 43.59
N GLU A 37 -9.70 7.28 44.54
CA GLU A 37 -9.24 8.64 44.27
C GLU A 37 -7.72 8.70 44.40
N ILE A 38 -7.02 9.06 43.33
CA ILE A 38 -5.57 9.28 43.37
C ILE A 38 -5.30 10.76 43.66
N GLN A 39 -4.58 11.01 44.74
CA GLN A 39 -4.20 12.37 45.14
C GLN A 39 -3.32 13.04 44.08
N ARG A 40 -3.48 14.35 43.98
CA ARG A 40 -2.69 15.20 43.08
C ARG A 40 -1.19 15.02 43.33
N ASN A 41 -0.44 14.81 42.24
CA ASN A 41 1.02 14.62 42.23
C ASN A 41 1.50 13.36 42.97
N TYR A 42 0.63 12.37 43.20
CA TYR A 42 1.10 11.06 43.66
C TYR A 42 1.94 10.42 42.56
N ASN A 43 3.20 10.13 42.89
CA ASN A 43 4.10 9.42 42.00
C ASN A 43 4.01 7.94 42.31
N PHE A 44 3.53 7.18 41.34
CA PHE A 44 3.57 5.73 41.44
C PHE A 44 5.04 5.25 41.52
N PRO A 45 5.31 4.16 42.25
CA PRO A 45 6.62 3.53 42.25
C PRO A 45 7.12 3.30 40.82
N VAL A 46 8.43 3.44 40.60
CA VAL A 46 9.07 3.21 39.29
C VAL A 46 9.00 1.73 38.89
N GLN A 47 8.75 0.84 39.84
CA GLN A 47 8.54 -0.57 39.55
C GLN A 47 7.19 -0.77 38.86
N GLU A 48 7.24 -1.24 37.62
CA GLU A 48 6.04 -1.62 36.88
C GLU A 48 5.31 -2.79 37.52
N LYS A 49 3.98 -2.72 37.47
CA LYS A 49 3.08 -3.73 38.01
C LYS A 49 1.91 -3.96 37.06
N ASN A 50 1.34 -5.16 37.14
CA ASN A 50 0.13 -5.52 36.40
C ASN A 50 -1.06 -5.44 37.34
N TYR A 51 -1.95 -4.49 37.10
CA TYR A 51 -3.12 -4.25 37.94
C TYR A 51 -4.33 -4.94 37.32
N THR A 52 -4.77 -6.05 37.93
CA THR A 52 -5.96 -6.79 37.46
C THR A 52 -7.21 -6.29 38.18
N ILE A 53 -8.25 -5.95 37.41
CA ILE A 53 -9.54 -5.47 37.90
C ILE A 53 -10.64 -6.43 37.45
N GLU A 54 -11.27 -7.10 38.42
CA GLU A 54 -12.30 -8.13 38.20
C GLU A 54 -13.67 -7.70 38.79
N LYS A 55 -13.83 -6.42 39.11
CA LYS A 55 -15.01 -5.88 39.78
C LYS A 55 -15.32 -4.46 39.29
N ASN A 56 -16.57 -4.04 39.44
CA ASN A 56 -16.99 -2.72 38.99
C ASN A 56 -16.32 -1.64 39.83
N LEU A 57 -15.60 -0.69 39.21
CA LEU A 57 -14.85 0.34 39.93
C LEU A 57 -14.83 1.66 39.16
N THR A 58 -14.69 2.77 39.91
CA THR A 58 -14.34 4.07 39.34
C THR A 58 -12.99 4.51 39.89
N ILE A 59 -12.02 4.74 39.03
CA ILE A 59 -10.67 5.19 39.40
C ILE A 59 -10.45 6.55 38.76
N TYR A 60 -10.16 7.55 39.56
CA TYR A 60 -9.98 8.91 39.08
C TYR A 60 -8.85 9.61 39.82
N SER A 61 -8.18 10.51 39.12
CA SER A 61 -7.13 11.34 39.69
C SER A 61 -7.58 12.81 39.75
N ALA A 62 -7.17 13.50 40.80
CA ALA A 62 -7.38 14.95 40.94
C ALA A 62 -6.48 15.78 39.99
N SER A 63 -5.59 15.14 39.22
CA SER A 63 -4.63 15.78 38.32
C SER A 63 -4.32 14.91 37.11
N SER A 64 -4.33 15.49 35.90
CA SER A 64 -3.98 14.80 34.65
C SER A 64 -2.49 14.41 34.54
N LEU A 65 -1.64 14.92 35.42
CA LEU A 65 -0.19 14.60 35.49
C LEU A 65 0.13 13.35 36.32
N THR A 66 -0.88 12.63 36.80
CA THR A 66 -0.65 11.39 37.54
C THR A 66 -0.29 10.29 36.55
N HIS A 67 0.89 9.68 36.71
CA HIS A 67 1.38 8.60 35.84
C HIS A 67 1.45 7.28 36.61
N LEU A 68 0.67 6.29 36.18
CA LEU A 68 0.74 4.92 36.65
C LEU A 68 1.76 4.15 35.78
N ASN A 69 2.76 3.55 36.43
CA ASN A 69 3.73 2.69 35.75
C ASN A 69 3.22 1.25 35.74
N GLY A 70 3.04 0.68 34.54
CA GLY A 70 2.62 -0.70 34.35
C GLY A 70 1.37 -0.86 33.48
N GLU A 71 0.62 -1.92 33.72
CA GLU A 71 -0.50 -2.35 32.89
C GLU A 71 -1.81 -2.40 33.68
N ILE A 72 -2.93 -2.07 33.04
CA ILE A 72 -4.26 -2.33 33.60
C ILE A 72 -4.93 -3.45 32.81
N PHE A 73 -5.35 -4.50 33.51
CA PHE A 73 -6.07 -5.63 32.94
C PHE A 73 -7.47 -5.76 33.54
N ILE A 74 -8.49 -5.48 32.74
CA ILE A 74 -9.91 -5.57 33.13
C ILE A 74 -10.49 -6.86 32.55
N LYS A 75 -11.08 -7.69 33.41
CA LYS A 75 -11.58 -9.02 33.03
C LYS A 75 -12.76 -9.48 33.89
N ASN A 76 -13.27 -10.70 33.65
CA ASN A 76 -14.39 -11.30 34.38
C ASN A 76 -15.69 -10.46 34.36
N GLY A 77 -16.00 -9.79 33.26
CA GLY A 77 -17.22 -8.98 33.11
C GLY A 77 -17.25 -7.71 33.96
N ALA A 78 -16.08 -7.19 34.37
CA ALA A 78 -16.00 -5.99 35.19
C ALA A 78 -16.34 -4.71 34.38
N HIS A 79 -17.02 -3.77 35.03
CA HIS A 79 -17.30 -2.44 34.48
C HIS A 79 -16.45 -1.37 35.17
N VAL A 80 -15.46 -0.83 34.46
CA VAL A 80 -14.48 0.11 35.03
C VAL A 80 -14.62 1.49 34.40
N LYS A 81 -14.52 2.54 35.23
CA LYS A 81 -14.38 3.93 34.79
C LYS A 81 -13.01 4.48 35.16
N LEU A 82 -12.30 5.08 34.21
CA LEU A 82 -10.97 5.68 34.41
C LEU A 82 -10.98 7.17 34.05
N GLU A 83 -10.53 8.04 34.94
CA GLU A 83 -10.54 9.49 34.68
C GLU A 83 -9.22 10.18 35.08
N ASN A 84 -8.68 10.99 34.16
CA ASN A 84 -7.59 11.96 34.40
C ASN A 84 -6.23 11.38 34.83
N PHE A 85 -5.72 10.32 34.22
CA PHE A 85 -4.34 9.88 34.49
C PHE A 85 -3.66 9.31 33.25
N SER A 86 -2.37 9.05 33.35
CA SER A 86 -1.56 8.49 32.28
C SER A 86 -1.07 7.09 32.68
N ILE A 87 -0.95 6.18 31.71
CA ILE A 87 -0.36 4.86 31.89
C ILE A 87 0.92 4.80 31.08
N ILE A 88 2.02 4.45 31.73
CA ILE A 88 3.33 4.32 31.12
C ILE A 88 3.80 2.89 31.28
N SER A 89 4.12 2.24 30.17
CA SER A 89 4.87 0.98 30.17
C SER A 89 6.23 1.18 29.50
N CYS A 90 7.25 0.50 30.01
CA CYS A 90 8.64 0.50 29.55
C CYS A 90 9.12 -0.92 29.26
N GLN A 91 8.26 -1.94 29.44
CA GLN A 91 8.60 -3.34 29.22
C GLN A 91 8.44 -3.75 27.76
N ASP A 92 9.37 -4.60 27.31
CA ASP A 92 9.20 -5.40 26.10
C ASP A 92 7.91 -6.24 26.22
N LYS A 93 7.16 -6.39 25.13
CA LYS A 93 5.93 -7.23 25.08
C LYS A 93 4.87 -6.86 26.12
N SER A 94 4.69 -5.56 26.36
CA SER A 94 3.71 -5.04 27.32
C SER A 94 2.52 -4.36 26.66
N ASN A 95 1.33 -4.58 27.23
CA ASN A 95 0.13 -3.81 26.91
C ASN A 95 -0.03 -2.68 27.95
N CYS A 96 -0.43 -1.46 27.59
CA CYS A 96 -0.83 -0.50 28.64
C CYS A 96 -2.20 -0.86 29.22
N LEU A 97 -3.10 -1.34 28.36
CA LEU A 97 -4.49 -1.58 28.72
C LEU A 97 -5.05 -2.82 28.02
N GLN A 98 -5.72 -3.68 28.79
CA GLN A 98 -6.40 -4.86 28.30
C GLN A 98 -7.84 -4.89 28.84
N VAL A 99 -8.83 -5.08 27.96
CA VAL A 99 -10.25 -5.25 28.33
C VAL A 99 -10.75 -6.54 27.69
N ARG A 100 -11.00 -7.55 28.52
CA ARG A 100 -11.25 -8.93 28.07
C ARG A 100 -12.44 -9.55 28.78
N GLU A 101 -12.83 -10.74 28.33
CA GLU A 101 -13.81 -11.61 29.01
C GLU A 101 -15.16 -10.90 29.27
N GLY A 102 -15.68 -10.19 28.27
CA GLY A 102 -16.96 -9.49 28.33
C GLY A 102 -16.96 -8.26 29.25
N SER A 103 -15.78 -7.71 29.57
CA SER A 103 -15.65 -6.55 30.43
C SER A 103 -15.86 -5.23 29.67
N SER A 104 -16.08 -4.14 30.41
CA SER A 104 -16.22 -2.82 29.82
C SER A 104 -15.34 -1.75 30.48
N LEU A 105 -14.86 -0.83 29.65
CA LEU A 105 -14.15 0.37 30.10
C LEU A 105 -14.81 1.65 29.56
N GLU A 106 -15.00 2.63 30.44
CA GLU A 106 -15.21 4.03 30.06
C GLU A 106 -14.02 4.86 30.56
N ALA A 107 -13.32 5.56 29.68
CA ALA A 107 -12.16 6.35 30.05
C ALA A 107 -12.24 7.78 29.51
N THR A 108 -11.87 8.76 30.34
CA THR A 108 -11.83 10.17 29.98
C THR A 108 -10.50 10.80 30.37
N ASN A 109 -9.89 11.57 29.46
CA ASN A 109 -8.60 12.24 29.67
C ASN A 109 -7.48 11.24 30.05
N LEU A 110 -7.24 10.27 29.17
CA LEU A 110 -6.24 9.21 29.36
C LEU A 110 -5.05 9.42 28.42
N SER A 111 -3.84 9.24 28.90
CA SER A 111 -2.63 9.20 28.05
C SER A 111 -1.94 7.85 28.19
N LEU A 112 -1.60 7.21 27.08
CA LEU A 112 -0.91 5.92 27.04
C LEU A 112 0.44 6.09 26.34
N THR A 113 1.49 5.62 26.99
CA THR A 113 2.86 5.69 26.45
C THR A 113 3.56 4.37 26.64
N ASN A 114 4.09 3.81 25.55
CA ASN A 114 5.07 2.73 25.61
C ASN A 114 6.47 3.31 25.35
N MET A 115 7.30 3.35 26.39
CA MET A 115 8.68 3.87 26.38
C MET A 115 9.72 2.82 25.98
N ALA A 116 9.33 1.57 25.66
CA ALA A 116 10.26 0.56 25.17
C ALA A 116 10.96 1.05 23.88
N ASP A 117 12.29 0.94 23.86
CA ASP A 117 13.16 1.42 22.77
C ASP A 117 13.86 0.28 22.01
N SER A 118 13.65 -0.97 22.44
CA SER A 118 14.14 -2.20 21.83
C SER A 118 13.18 -3.37 22.15
N GLY A 119 13.21 -4.44 21.35
CA GLY A 119 12.34 -5.61 21.52
C GLY A 119 11.19 -5.65 20.52
N GLU A 120 10.06 -6.21 20.94
CA GLU A 120 8.80 -6.36 20.18
C GLU A 120 7.65 -5.69 20.95
N ASN A 121 6.87 -4.85 20.28
CA ASN A 121 5.68 -4.29 20.89
C ASN A 121 4.57 -5.33 21.02
N TYR A 122 3.84 -5.27 22.13
CA TYR A 122 2.48 -5.79 22.18
C TYR A 122 1.48 -4.65 21.90
N PRO A 123 0.21 -4.97 21.59
CA PRO A 123 -0.81 -3.95 21.41
C PRO A 123 -0.85 -3.00 22.61
N ILE A 124 -0.78 -1.68 22.40
CA ILE A 124 -0.87 -0.75 23.52
C ILE A 124 -2.23 -0.82 24.21
N ILE A 125 -3.28 -1.09 23.42
CA ILE A 125 -4.64 -1.40 23.88
C ILE A 125 -5.05 -2.73 23.25
N TYR A 126 -5.59 -3.64 24.06
CA TYR A 126 -6.08 -4.94 23.61
C TYR A 126 -7.52 -5.18 24.07
N LEU A 127 -8.41 -5.48 23.13
CA LEU A 127 -9.80 -5.86 23.36
C LEU A 127 -10.11 -7.22 22.71
N ASP A 128 -10.69 -8.13 23.48
CA ASP A 128 -11.22 -9.39 22.97
C ASP A 128 -12.52 -9.86 23.66
N ALA A 129 -13.08 -10.96 23.18
CA ALA A 129 -14.11 -11.73 23.85
C ALA A 129 -15.36 -10.91 24.25
N SER A 130 -15.98 -10.22 23.28
CA SER A 130 -17.21 -9.45 23.47
C SER A 130 -17.09 -8.31 24.48
N SER A 131 -15.89 -7.72 24.58
CA SER A 131 -15.63 -6.59 25.46
C SER A 131 -16.01 -5.25 24.81
N TYR A 132 -16.14 -4.23 25.64
CA TYR A 132 -16.46 -2.86 25.21
C TYR A 132 -15.43 -1.88 25.79
N ALA A 133 -14.93 -0.95 24.99
CA ALA A 133 -14.23 0.21 25.53
C ALA A 133 -14.70 1.50 24.87
N GLN A 134 -14.79 2.55 25.68
CA GLN A 134 -15.08 3.91 25.26
C GLN A 134 -14.03 4.85 25.79
N PHE A 135 -13.51 5.70 24.92
CA PHE A 135 -12.54 6.73 25.27
C PHE A 135 -13.01 8.11 24.82
N ASP A 136 -12.87 9.09 25.70
CA ASP A 136 -12.97 10.52 25.39
C ASP A 136 -11.65 11.22 25.76
N ASN A 137 -11.07 11.95 24.80
CA ASN A 137 -9.76 12.58 24.96
C ASN A 137 -8.64 11.60 25.35
N LEU A 138 -8.48 10.54 24.54
CA LEU A 138 -7.36 9.60 24.62
C LEU A 138 -6.18 10.14 23.81
N ARG A 139 -4.99 10.07 24.40
CA ARG A 139 -3.72 10.30 23.71
C ARG A 139 -2.88 9.04 23.73
N VAL A 140 -2.48 8.56 22.55
CA VAL A 140 -1.50 7.49 22.42
C VAL A 140 -0.23 8.08 21.83
N SER A 141 0.87 7.97 22.56
CA SER A 141 2.19 8.43 22.12
C SER A 141 2.75 7.51 21.03
N GLU A 142 3.58 8.06 20.15
CA GLU A 142 4.35 7.26 19.18
C GLU A 142 5.36 6.34 19.90
N ASN A 143 5.69 5.21 19.29
CA ASN A 143 6.74 4.31 19.77
C ASN A 143 7.89 4.21 18.76
N LYS A 144 9.13 4.08 19.25
CA LYS A 144 10.36 4.15 18.45
C LYS A 144 10.74 2.84 17.74
N ILE A 145 10.17 1.70 18.13
CA ILE A 145 10.58 0.39 17.61
C ILE A 145 10.11 0.19 16.16
N GLY A 146 8.94 0.74 15.78
CA GLY A 146 8.47 0.74 14.40
C GLY A 146 8.18 -0.66 13.82
N ASP A 147 7.86 -1.64 14.66
CA ASP A 147 7.61 -3.04 14.28
C ASP A 147 6.18 -3.32 13.78
N GLY A 148 5.30 -2.31 13.82
CA GLY A 148 3.88 -2.42 13.43
C GLY A 148 2.97 -3.07 14.47
N ASN A 149 3.49 -3.45 15.65
CA ASN A 149 2.70 -4.00 16.75
C ASN A 149 2.31 -2.95 17.80
N HIS A 150 2.85 -1.73 17.72
CA HIS A 150 2.32 -0.57 18.44
C HIS A 150 0.94 -0.20 17.89
N ARG A 151 -0.10 -0.85 18.45
CA ARG A 151 -1.45 -0.83 17.91
C ARG A 151 -2.54 -0.94 18.96
N ILE A 152 -3.73 -0.43 18.63
CA ILE A 152 -4.99 -0.83 19.24
C ILE A 152 -5.47 -2.09 18.53
N TYR A 153 -5.57 -3.19 19.25
CA TYR A 153 -6.04 -4.47 18.73
C TYR A 153 -7.45 -4.75 19.24
N VAL A 154 -8.41 -4.92 18.34
CA VAL A 154 -9.81 -5.19 18.67
C VAL A 154 -10.28 -6.43 17.92
N GLU A 155 -10.70 -7.44 18.66
CA GLU A 155 -11.24 -8.68 18.11
C GLU A 155 -12.55 -9.06 18.80
N ASN A 156 -13.58 -9.42 18.03
CA ASN A 156 -14.89 -9.81 18.56
C ASN A 156 -15.47 -8.83 19.60
N SER A 157 -15.23 -7.52 19.44
CA SER A 157 -15.45 -6.51 20.49
C SER A 157 -15.92 -5.17 19.92
N THR A 158 -16.26 -4.22 20.79
CA THR A 158 -16.68 -2.86 20.39
C THR A 158 -15.75 -1.80 20.96
N LEU A 159 -15.34 -0.85 20.13
CA LEU A 159 -14.49 0.27 20.54
C LEU A 159 -15.09 1.60 20.07
N THR A 160 -15.27 2.54 21.00
CA THR A 160 -15.66 3.92 20.72
C THR A 160 -14.57 4.89 21.15
N VAL A 161 -14.16 5.81 20.28
CA VAL A 161 -13.13 6.82 20.59
C VAL A 161 -13.59 8.20 20.12
N THR A 162 -13.48 9.20 20.98
CA THR A 162 -13.93 10.57 20.73
C THR A 162 -12.84 11.56 21.11
N ASN A 163 -12.69 12.66 20.35
CA ASN A 163 -11.81 13.79 20.68
C ASN A 163 -10.34 13.40 20.95
N SER A 164 -9.80 12.45 20.20
CA SER A 164 -8.55 11.76 20.56
C SER A 164 -7.43 11.92 19.53
N GLU A 165 -6.19 11.65 19.95
CA GLU A 165 -4.99 11.64 19.10
C GLU A 165 -4.25 10.32 19.27
N LEU A 166 -4.16 9.54 18.20
CA LEU A 166 -3.69 8.16 18.24
C LEU A 166 -2.46 7.97 17.34
N ASN A 167 -1.25 8.04 17.90
CA ASN A 167 -0.01 7.75 17.16
C ASN A 167 0.31 6.25 17.20
N CYS A 168 -0.61 5.44 16.69
CA CYS A 168 -0.51 3.98 16.65
C CYS A 168 -1.42 3.41 15.56
N LYS A 169 -1.23 2.13 15.24
CA LYS A 169 -2.11 1.41 14.29
C LYS A 169 -3.44 1.03 14.94
N LEU A 170 -4.53 0.99 14.15
CA LEU A 170 -5.76 0.29 14.50
C LEU A 170 -5.84 -1.04 13.74
N TYR A 171 -6.06 -2.13 14.48
CA TYR A 171 -6.38 -3.45 13.93
C TYR A 171 -7.74 -3.89 14.45
N SER A 172 -8.63 -4.30 13.54
CA SER A 172 -9.99 -4.73 13.85
C SER A 172 -10.35 -6.02 13.10
N SER A 173 -10.89 -7.01 13.80
CA SER A 173 -11.46 -8.24 13.22
C SER A 173 -12.77 -8.60 13.92
N ASN A 174 -13.82 -8.90 13.15
CA ASN A 174 -15.17 -9.19 13.63
C ASN A 174 -15.67 -8.23 14.74
N SER A 175 -15.44 -6.93 14.57
CA SER A 175 -15.63 -5.93 15.62
C SER A 175 -16.38 -4.70 15.12
N GLU A 176 -16.90 -3.90 16.06
CA GLU A 176 -17.54 -2.61 15.77
C GLU A 176 -16.68 -1.45 16.29
N ILE A 177 -16.30 -0.53 15.42
CA ILE A 177 -15.42 0.60 15.75
C ILE A 177 -16.08 1.92 15.38
N ASN A 178 -16.22 2.81 16.37
CA ASN A 178 -16.88 4.11 16.22
C ASN A 178 -15.93 5.23 16.64
N PHE A 179 -15.37 5.98 15.69
CA PHE A 179 -14.46 7.11 16.00
C PHE A 179 -15.09 8.45 15.61
N GLU A 180 -14.93 9.45 16.46
CA GLU A 180 -15.41 10.82 16.22
C GLU A 180 -14.35 11.86 16.61
N ASN A 181 -14.16 12.90 15.80
CA ASN A 181 -13.22 14.01 16.07
C ASN A 181 -11.83 13.52 16.50
N THR A 182 -11.28 12.56 15.77
CA THR A 182 -10.07 11.83 16.18
C THR A 182 -9.05 11.81 15.05
N SER A 183 -7.77 11.98 15.39
CA SER A 183 -6.67 11.74 14.46
C SER A 183 -5.97 10.41 14.77
N ILE A 184 -5.55 9.71 13.72
CA ILE A 184 -4.77 8.48 13.83
C ILE A 184 -3.65 8.45 12.79
N ASP A 185 -2.43 8.14 13.24
CA ASP A 185 -1.23 8.10 12.41
C ASP A 185 -0.38 6.85 12.68
N CYS A 186 0.12 6.22 11.62
CA CYS A 186 1.13 5.16 11.70
C CYS A 186 1.91 5.02 10.38
N SER A 187 3.21 5.30 10.40
CA SER A 187 4.05 5.30 9.18
C SER A 187 4.78 3.96 8.88
N PHE A 188 4.65 2.96 9.76
CA PHE A 188 5.41 1.70 9.67
C PHE A 188 4.61 0.51 9.10
N SER A 189 3.28 0.61 9.10
CA SER A 189 2.32 -0.40 8.61
C SER A 189 1.11 0.34 8.04
N ASN A 190 0.04 -0.38 7.70
CA ASN A 190 -1.25 0.27 7.49
C ASN A 190 -1.66 0.97 8.78
N THR A 191 -2.12 2.22 8.70
CA THR A 191 -2.66 2.94 9.86
C THR A 191 -3.92 2.26 10.38
N ILE A 192 -4.78 1.82 9.47
CA ILE A 192 -6.01 1.11 9.79
C ILE A 192 -6.04 -0.21 9.01
N SER A 193 -6.33 -1.30 9.72
CA SER A 193 -6.54 -2.63 9.12
C SER A 193 -7.81 -3.27 9.66
N VAL A 194 -8.77 -3.51 8.77
CA VAL A 194 -10.12 -3.99 9.11
C VAL A 194 -10.40 -5.30 8.39
N TYR A 195 -10.82 -6.32 9.14
CA TYR A 195 -11.02 -7.68 8.66
C TYR A 195 -12.33 -8.30 9.18
N ASP A 196 -12.72 -9.41 8.56
CA ASP A 196 -13.67 -10.40 9.09
C ASP A 196 -15.01 -9.83 9.57
N GLN A 197 -15.77 -9.19 8.67
CA GLN A 197 -17.11 -8.67 8.94
C GLN A 197 -17.17 -7.54 9.97
N SER A 198 -16.05 -6.85 10.19
CA SER A 198 -16.03 -5.67 11.06
C SER A 198 -16.87 -4.53 10.47
N LYS A 199 -17.38 -3.68 11.36
CA LYS A 199 -18.17 -2.49 11.03
C LYS A 199 -17.48 -1.24 11.57
N ILE A 200 -17.22 -0.30 10.68
CA ILE A 200 -16.56 0.95 11.02
C ILE A 200 -17.53 2.11 10.80
N ALA A 201 -17.65 3.02 11.76
CA ALA A 201 -18.34 4.29 11.58
C ALA A 201 -17.47 5.44 12.09
N PHE A 202 -16.94 6.24 11.17
CA PHE A 202 -16.08 7.37 11.46
C PHE A 202 -16.75 8.70 11.11
N SER A 203 -16.58 9.69 11.97
CA SER A 203 -17.08 11.06 11.80
C SER A 203 -15.97 12.06 12.12
N HIS A 204 -15.59 12.91 11.18
CA HIS A 204 -14.50 13.90 11.39
C HIS A 204 -13.20 13.25 11.86
N VAL A 205 -12.83 12.14 11.21
CA VAL A 205 -11.60 11.39 11.52
C VAL A 205 -10.54 11.68 10.46
N THR A 206 -9.33 11.99 10.91
CA THR A 206 -8.16 12.16 10.04
C THR A 206 -7.26 10.93 10.17
N VAL A 207 -7.06 10.21 9.08
CA VAL A 207 -6.19 9.04 8.98
C VAL A 207 -4.98 9.41 8.12
N THR A 208 -3.80 9.41 8.72
CA THR A 208 -2.53 9.67 8.02
C THR A 208 -1.57 8.50 8.18
N GLY A 209 -0.46 8.53 7.43
CA GLY A 209 0.57 7.50 7.49
C GLY A 209 0.43 6.46 6.39
N GLY A 210 0.50 5.17 6.75
CA GLY A 210 0.78 4.10 5.79
C GLY A 210 2.26 4.08 5.41
N ASN A 211 2.61 3.20 4.47
CA ASN A 211 3.97 3.11 3.95
C ASN A 211 3.95 2.71 2.48
N ALA A 212 4.10 3.70 1.59
CA ALA A 212 4.05 3.48 0.15
C ALA A 212 5.16 2.56 -0.37
N GLU A 213 6.35 2.59 0.24
CA GLU A 213 7.48 1.73 -0.14
C GLU A 213 7.22 0.25 0.15
N LYS A 214 6.44 -0.03 1.20
CA LYS A 214 6.06 -1.39 1.64
C LYS A 214 4.67 -1.83 1.18
N ASP A 215 4.01 -1.05 0.32
CA ASP A 215 2.65 -1.28 -0.15
C ASP A 215 1.61 -1.35 0.99
N TYR A 216 1.79 -0.50 1.99
CA TYR A 216 0.88 -0.37 3.12
C TYR A 216 -0.04 0.85 2.97
N PRO A 217 -1.33 0.66 2.66
CA PRO A 217 -2.30 1.75 2.60
C PRO A 217 -2.58 2.35 3.98
N ALA A 218 -2.93 3.64 4.04
CA ALA A 218 -3.42 4.28 5.27
C ALA A 218 -4.67 3.57 5.80
N PHE A 219 -5.63 3.23 4.94
CA PHE A 219 -6.85 2.52 5.29
C PHE A 219 -7.00 1.23 4.47
N PHE A 220 -6.79 0.09 5.12
CA PHE A 220 -7.05 -1.23 4.53
C PHE A 220 -8.33 -1.85 5.09
N ILE A 221 -9.22 -2.32 4.20
CA ILE A 221 -10.45 -3.00 4.59
C ILE A 221 -10.74 -4.24 3.74
N LYS A 222 -10.99 -5.36 4.41
CA LYS A 222 -11.26 -6.65 3.79
C LYS A 222 -12.50 -7.32 4.38
N ASN A 223 -13.42 -7.78 3.52
CA ASN A 223 -14.65 -8.50 3.90
C ASN A 223 -15.43 -7.82 5.03
N SER A 224 -15.51 -6.49 5.00
CA SER A 224 -16.01 -5.65 6.10
C SER A 224 -16.73 -4.41 5.57
N THR A 225 -17.40 -3.66 6.44
CA THR A 225 -18.13 -2.45 6.05
C THR A 225 -17.65 -1.21 6.77
N ALA A 226 -17.61 -0.06 6.08
CA ALA A 226 -17.28 1.22 6.70
C ALA A 226 -18.20 2.35 6.24
N VAL A 227 -18.52 3.27 7.16
CA VAL A 227 -19.16 4.55 6.86
C VAL A 227 -18.22 5.66 7.34
N LEU A 228 -17.77 6.50 6.41
CA LEU A 228 -16.82 7.58 6.66
C LEU A 228 -17.52 8.91 6.37
N THR A 229 -17.70 9.73 7.39
CA THR A 229 -18.43 11.01 7.31
C THR A 229 -17.49 12.15 7.63
N TYR A 230 -17.32 13.09 6.69
CA TYR A 230 -16.36 14.21 6.79
C TYR A 230 -14.96 13.79 7.24
N CYS A 231 -14.49 12.63 6.78
CA CYS A 231 -13.19 12.08 7.12
C CYS A 231 -12.12 12.51 6.10
N VAL A 232 -10.87 12.50 6.54
CA VAL A 232 -9.70 12.68 5.68
C VAL A 232 -8.87 11.41 5.72
N ILE A 233 -8.62 10.78 4.57
CA ILE A 233 -7.66 9.68 4.43
C ILE A 233 -6.52 10.18 3.55
N ASP A 234 -5.41 10.55 4.19
CA ASP A 234 -4.26 11.12 3.50
C ASP A 234 -3.09 10.14 3.41
N GLN A 235 -2.72 9.84 2.16
CA GLN A 235 -1.46 9.17 1.81
C GLN A 235 -1.06 9.57 0.39
N ASN A 236 -0.32 10.68 0.30
CA ASN A 236 0.12 11.23 -0.98
C ASN A 236 1.06 10.29 -1.74
N ASP A 237 1.04 10.40 -3.08
CA ASP A 237 1.87 9.66 -4.03
C ASP A 237 1.71 8.14 -4.02
N TYR A 238 0.79 7.61 -3.22
CA TYR A 238 0.40 6.20 -3.21
C TYR A 238 -0.93 5.98 -3.94
N SER A 239 -1.15 4.82 -4.56
CA SER A 239 -2.30 4.57 -5.44
C SER A 239 -3.51 3.95 -4.74
N ALA A 240 -3.41 3.65 -3.44
CA ALA A 240 -4.45 2.94 -2.71
C ALA A 240 -4.60 3.42 -1.26
N ALA A 241 -4.58 4.73 -0.99
CA ALA A 241 -4.72 5.28 0.37
C ALA A 241 -5.90 4.65 1.12
N LEU A 242 -7.06 4.54 0.45
CA LEU A 242 -8.14 3.63 0.80
C LEU A 242 -8.09 2.38 -0.10
N CYS A 243 -7.82 1.22 0.50
CA CYS A 243 -7.70 -0.06 -0.19
C CYS A 243 -8.80 -1.02 0.29
N GLU A 244 -9.74 -1.33 -0.60
CA GLU A 244 -10.85 -2.23 -0.34
C GLU A 244 -10.67 -3.57 -1.07
N LYS A 245 -10.83 -4.68 -0.34
CA LYS A 245 -10.72 -6.03 -0.90
C LYS A 245 -11.86 -6.94 -0.46
N GLU A 246 -12.24 -7.87 -1.34
CA GLU A 246 -13.06 -9.04 -1.03
C GLU A 246 -14.38 -8.73 -0.30
N LYS A 247 -15.43 -8.37 -1.03
CA LYS A 247 -16.79 -8.09 -0.52
C LYS A 247 -16.87 -6.95 0.49
N SER A 248 -15.81 -6.14 0.62
CA SER A 248 -15.88 -4.90 1.40
C SER A 248 -16.90 -3.93 0.80
N ASN A 249 -17.54 -3.15 1.67
CA ASN A 249 -18.48 -2.10 1.27
C ASN A 249 -18.22 -0.83 2.09
N VAL A 250 -17.69 0.20 1.45
CA VAL A 250 -17.40 1.50 2.08
C VAL A 250 -18.36 2.56 1.54
N THR A 251 -18.90 3.38 2.45
CA THR A 251 -19.67 4.57 2.11
C THR A 251 -18.96 5.80 2.64
N CYS A 252 -18.60 6.73 1.76
CA CYS A 252 -18.00 8.01 2.12
C CYS A 252 -19.01 9.14 1.90
N ILE A 253 -19.11 10.04 2.86
CA ILE A 253 -20.01 11.20 2.87
C ILE A 253 -19.15 12.43 3.16
N GLY A 254 -19.05 13.40 2.24
CA GLY A 254 -18.26 14.63 2.44
C GLY A 254 -16.80 14.42 2.80
N SER A 255 -16.22 13.28 2.42
CA SER A 255 -14.87 12.89 2.83
C SER A 255 -13.84 13.20 1.74
N ILE A 256 -12.60 13.42 2.17
CA ILE A 256 -11.45 13.69 1.29
C ILE A 256 -10.49 12.50 1.37
N ILE A 257 -10.13 11.94 0.21
CA ILE A 257 -9.31 10.72 0.14
C ILE A 257 -8.22 10.90 -0.91
N SER A 258 -6.96 10.63 -0.58
CA SER A 258 -5.87 10.82 -1.56
C SER A 258 -6.02 9.90 -2.77
N SER A 259 -6.25 8.61 -2.56
CA SER A 259 -6.45 7.64 -3.64
C SER A 259 -7.25 6.42 -3.18
N VAL A 260 -7.92 5.76 -4.13
CA VAL A 260 -8.80 4.61 -3.86
C VAL A 260 -8.46 3.43 -4.76
N SER A 261 -8.38 2.23 -4.20
CA SER A 261 -8.30 0.98 -4.96
C SER A 261 -9.33 -0.03 -4.48
N LEU A 262 -10.15 -0.53 -5.41
CA LEU A 262 -11.21 -1.52 -5.18
C LEU A 262 -10.87 -2.84 -5.88
N THR A 263 -10.96 -3.95 -5.14
CA THR A 263 -10.84 -5.31 -5.69
C THR A 263 -11.96 -6.19 -5.14
N SER A 264 -12.89 -6.59 -6.02
CA SER A 264 -14.09 -7.35 -5.64
C SER A 264 -14.88 -6.68 -4.51
N SER A 265 -14.96 -5.34 -4.49
CA SER A 265 -15.57 -4.56 -3.41
C SER A 265 -16.50 -3.46 -3.95
N LYS A 266 -17.14 -2.72 -3.04
CA LYS A 266 -18.09 -1.66 -3.38
C LYS A 266 -17.79 -0.37 -2.63
N LEU A 267 -17.65 0.72 -3.38
CA LEU A 267 -17.57 2.08 -2.84
C LEU A 267 -18.84 2.87 -3.19
N ILE A 268 -19.35 3.62 -2.21
CA ILE A 268 -20.43 4.59 -2.38
C ILE A 268 -19.91 5.97 -1.97
N LEU A 269 -19.95 6.94 -2.87
CA LEU A 269 -19.60 8.35 -2.58
C LEU A 269 -20.87 9.21 -2.54
N LYS A 270 -20.99 10.07 -1.54
CA LYS A 270 -22.12 10.99 -1.34
C LYS A 270 -21.61 12.35 -0.87
N GLU A 271 -22.42 13.38 -1.10
CA GLU A 271 -22.22 14.73 -0.54
C GLU A 271 -20.81 15.27 -0.79
N ASP A 272 -20.45 15.59 -2.05
CA ASP A 272 -19.21 16.30 -2.40
C ASP A 272 -17.89 15.62 -1.94
N CYS A 273 -17.85 14.29 -1.93
CA CYS A 273 -16.60 13.55 -1.70
C CYS A 273 -15.53 13.94 -2.73
N ARG A 274 -14.30 14.20 -2.25
CA ARG A 274 -13.15 14.56 -3.10
C ARG A 274 -12.10 13.45 -3.09
N ILE A 275 -11.65 13.07 -4.28
CA ILE A 275 -10.53 12.15 -4.46
C ILE A 275 -9.38 12.93 -5.08
N LEU A 276 -8.23 12.97 -4.40
CA LEU A 276 -7.15 13.88 -4.79
C LEU A 276 -6.31 13.37 -5.97
N GLU A 277 -6.13 12.06 -6.11
CA GLU A 277 -5.20 11.50 -7.12
C GLU A 277 -5.87 10.56 -8.11
N SER A 278 -6.40 9.43 -7.63
CA SER A 278 -6.90 8.38 -8.51
C SER A 278 -7.89 7.42 -7.85
N ILE A 279 -8.76 6.84 -8.66
CA ILE A 279 -9.63 5.72 -8.32
C ILE A 279 -9.33 4.56 -9.26
N VAL A 280 -9.13 3.37 -8.68
CA VAL A 280 -8.89 2.14 -9.42
C VAL A 280 -9.91 1.06 -9.05
N LEU A 281 -10.52 0.43 -10.06
CA LEU A 281 -11.48 -0.67 -9.89
C LEU A 281 -11.03 -1.93 -10.61
N ARG A 282 -11.03 -3.07 -9.90
CA ARG A 282 -10.69 -4.39 -10.42
C ARG A 282 -11.66 -5.46 -9.94
N SER A 283 -11.65 -6.61 -10.60
CA SER A 283 -12.36 -7.83 -10.21
C SER A 283 -13.85 -7.59 -9.91
N SER A 284 -14.58 -7.00 -10.85
CA SER A 284 -16.02 -6.74 -10.74
C SER A 284 -16.41 -5.84 -9.56
N SER A 285 -15.57 -4.85 -9.25
CA SER A 285 -15.86 -3.85 -8.22
C SER A 285 -16.94 -2.86 -8.67
N ILE A 286 -17.59 -2.23 -7.71
CA ILE A 286 -18.71 -1.29 -7.96
C ILE A 286 -18.38 0.05 -7.32
N LEU A 287 -18.45 1.12 -8.11
CA LEU A 287 -18.44 2.50 -7.64
C LEU A 287 -19.77 3.17 -7.97
N ASN A 288 -20.47 3.61 -6.93
CA ASN A 288 -21.68 4.40 -7.07
C ASN A 288 -21.46 5.78 -6.44
N ALA A 289 -21.83 6.83 -7.13
CA ALA A 289 -21.75 8.19 -6.60
C ALA A 289 -22.92 9.04 -7.12
N ASP A 290 -23.28 10.09 -6.39
CA ASP A 290 -24.10 11.16 -6.97
C ASP A 290 -23.24 11.96 -7.94
N ASP A 291 -22.08 12.41 -7.46
CA ASP A 291 -21.02 13.08 -8.20
C ASP A 291 -19.63 12.59 -7.76
N ILE A 292 -18.65 12.75 -8.64
CA ILE A 292 -17.25 12.41 -8.34
C ILE A 292 -16.39 13.62 -8.68
N LEU A 293 -15.77 14.19 -7.65
CA LEU A 293 -14.73 15.21 -7.78
C LEU A 293 -13.36 14.52 -7.74
N LEU A 294 -12.66 14.54 -8.87
CA LEU A 294 -11.30 14.03 -9.00
C LEU A 294 -10.36 15.19 -9.26
N ASP A 295 -9.50 15.51 -8.29
CA ASP A 295 -8.55 16.61 -8.46
C ASP A 295 -7.52 16.20 -9.51
N GLY A 296 -6.84 15.08 -9.28
CA GLY A 296 -5.76 14.59 -10.12
C GLY A 296 -4.47 15.36 -9.89
N LYS A 297 -3.34 14.70 -10.18
CA LYS A 297 -1.99 15.28 -10.06
C LYS A 297 -1.16 14.89 -11.29
N ASP A 298 -0.14 15.68 -11.61
CA ASP A 298 0.89 15.28 -12.58
C ASP A 298 1.86 14.25 -11.99
N ASN A 299 1.35 13.06 -11.69
CA ASN A 299 2.11 11.97 -11.08
C ASN A 299 2.18 10.73 -12.00
N GLY A 300 1.81 10.90 -13.27
CA GLY A 300 1.77 9.82 -14.27
C GLY A 300 0.71 8.75 -14.02
N LYS A 301 -0.18 8.91 -13.03
CA LYS A 301 -1.31 8.00 -12.78
C LYS A 301 -2.50 8.39 -13.67
N ILE A 302 -3.32 7.40 -13.99
CA ILE A 302 -4.63 7.61 -14.60
C ILE A 302 -5.62 7.92 -13.48
N ASN A 303 -6.36 9.03 -13.57
CA ASN A 303 -7.26 9.45 -12.48
C ASN A 303 -8.40 8.47 -12.25
N LEU A 304 -8.92 7.84 -13.30
CA LEU A 304 -9.93 6.79 -13.17
C LEU A 304 -9.60 5.60 -14.05
N PHE A 305 -9.21 4.49 -13.41
CA PHE A 305 -8.97 3.22 -14.09
C PHE A 305 -9.97 2.16 -13.62
N ALA A 306 -10.59 1.44 -14.55
CA ALA A 306 -11.46 0.31 -14.22
C ALA A 306 -11.26 -0.85 -15.20
N THR A 307 -11.37 -2.07 -14.69
CA THR A 307 -11.31 -3.30 -15.49
C THR A 307 -12.16 -4.43 -14.90
N ASP A 308 -12.11 -5.63 -15.47
CA ASP A 308 -12.73 -6.88 -15.01
C ASP A 308 -14.25 -6.80 -14.74
N HIS A 309 -15.02 -6.29 -15.69
CA HIS A 309 -16.48 -6.13 -15.54
C HIS A 309 -16.91 -5.23 -14.36
N SER A 310 -16.02 -4.36 -13.89
CA SER A 310 -16.36 -3.39 -12.84
C SER A 310 -17.45 -2.42 -13.33
N THR A 311 -18.20 -1.84 -12.40
CA THR A 311 -19.30 -0.91 -12.68
C THR A 311 -19.03 0.44 -12.05
N ILE A 312 -19.18 1.50 -12.83
CA ILE A 312 -19.13 2.89 -12.36
C ILE A 312 -20.47 3.53 -12.70
N SER A 313 -21.16 4.08 -11.70
CA SER A 313 -22.40 4.83 -11.87
C SER A 313 -22.31 6.17 -11.15
N ALA A 314 -22.48 7.27 -11.89
CA ALA A 314 -22.49 8.62 -11.33
C ALA A 314 -23.35 9.57 -12.18
N SER A 315 -23.91 10.63 -11.58
CA SER A 315 -24.56 11.68 -12.38
C SER A 315 -23.53 12.39 -13.23
N TRP A 316 -22.40 12.80 -12.64
CA TRP A 316 -21.29 13.41 -13.38
C TRP A 316 -19.95 13.13 -12.69
N ILE A 317 -18.86 13.30 -13.45
CA ILE A 317 -17.48 13.24 -12.95
C ILE A 317 -16.75 14.50 -13.37
N GLY A 318 -16.15 15.21 -12.42
CA GLY A 318 -15.32 16.39 -12.65
C GLY A 318 -13.84 16.08 -12.47
N PHE A 319 -12.99 16.57 -13.37
CA PHE A 319 -11.53 16.50 -13.27
C PHE A 319 -10.95 17.91 -13.09
N ALA A 320 -10.09 18.15 -12.09
CA ALA A 320 -9.36 19.42 -11.98
C ALA A 320 -8.14 19.45 -12.89
N PHE A 321 -7.44 18.31 -12.98
CA PHE A 321 -6.26 18.14 -13.80
C PHE A 321 -6.57 17.40 -15.10
N GLU A 322 -6.05 17.91 -16.23
CA GLU A 322 -6.21 17.26 -17.54
C GLU A 322 -5.04 16.31 -17.81
N SER A 323 -5.19 15.03 -17.45
CA SER A 323 -4.29 13.95 -17.86
C SER A 323 -4.77 13.27 -19.15
N SER A 324 -3.82 12.71 -19.91
CA SER A 324 -4.10 12.04 -21.19
C SER A 324 -3.70 10.56 -21.16
N PRO A 325 -4.63 9.62 -20.90
CA PRO A 325 -6.06 9.83 -20.63
C PRO A 325 -6.42 9.95 -19.14
N ASN A 326 -7.43 10.78 -18.82
CA ASN A 326 -8.06 10.87 -17.50
C ASN A 326 -8.77 9.57 -17.08
N ILE A 327 -9.38 8.88 -18.05
CA ILE A 327 -10.18 7.68 -17.82
C ILE A 327 -9.67 6.54 -18.71
N LYS A 328 -9.46 5.37 -18.13
CA LYS A 328 -9.15 4.14 -18.86
C LYS A 328 -10.08 3.01 -18.40
N LEU A 329 -10.80 2.38 -19.34
CA LEU A 329 -11.78 1.33 -19.06
C LEU A 329 -11.46 0.07 -19.86
N GLU A 330 -11.20 -1.04 -19.19
CA GLU A 330 -10.84 -2.32 -19.82
C GLU A 330 -11.88 -3.41 -19.51
N ASP A 331 -11.79 -4.54 -20.20
CA ASP A 331 -12.51 -5.79 -19.88
C ASP A 331 -14.00 -5.64 -19.53
N ASN A 332 -14.75 -4.92 -20.39
CA ASN A 332 -16.20 -4.78 -20.34
C ASN A 332 -16.75 -4.08 -19.08
N VAL A 333 -16.05 -3.05 -18.60
CA VAL A 333 -16.57 -2.15 -17.57
C VAL A 333 -17.91 -1.52 -17.99
N GLN A 334 -18.87 -1.53 -17.07
CA GLN A 334 -20.12 -0.78 -17.21
C GLN A 334 -19.90 0.66 -16.73
N PHE A 335 -20.03 1.62 -17.63
CA PHE A 335 -19.77 3.03 -17.36
C PHE A 335 -21.02 3.88 -17.54
N ASN A 336 -21.79 4.03 -16.46
CA ASN A 336 -23.08 4.70 -16.43
C ASN A 336 -22.93 6.12 -15.87
N VAL A 337 -22.30 7.00 -16.66
CA VAL A 337 -22.04 8.39 -16.25
C VAL A 337 -22.70 9.37 -17.23
N ASN A 338 -23.50 10.31 -16.71
CA ASN A 338 -24.27 11.21 -17.57
C ASN A 338 -23.42 12.34 -18.14
N GLU A 339 -22.50 12.91 -17.37
CA GLU A 339 -21.66 14.03 -17.80
C GLU A 339 -20.21 13.90 -17.31
N LEU A 340 -19.28 14.39 -18.11
CA LEU A 340 -17.87 14.50 -17.77
C LEU A 340 -17.46 15.96 -17.90
N CYS A 341 -16.83 16.50 -16.86
CA CYS A 341 -16.51 17.91 -16.77
C CYS A 341 -15.05 18.15 -16.40
N ILE A 342 -14.50 19.25 -16.88
CA ILE A 342 -13.25 19.85 -16.40
C ILE A 342 -13.63 20.98 -15.45
N LEU A 343 -13.07 20.96 -14.26
CA LEU A 343 -13.34 21.91 -13.19
C LEU A 343 -12.35 23.06 -13.27
N LYS A 344 -12.83 24.27 -12.98
CA LYS A 344 -11.97 25.43 -12.89
C LYS A 344 -11.13 25.35 -11.62
N PHE A 345 -9.84 25.12 -11.79
CA PHE A 345 -8.86 25.01 -10.71
C PHE A 345 -7.98 26.25 -10.66
N ASP A 346 -7.80 26.82 -9.47
CA ASP A 346 -6.83 27.88 -9.20
C ASP A 346 -5.50 27.23 -8.82
N SER A 347 -4.59 27.16 -9.79
CA SER A 347 -3.27 26.57 -9.62
C SER A 347 -2.36 27.36 -8.68
N GLU A 348 -2.62 28.65 -8.43
CA GLU A 348 -1.80 29.45 -7.51
C GLU A 348 -2.12 29.10 -6.05
N ASN A 349 -3.39 28.84 -5.76
CA ASN A 349 -3.88 28.56 -4.41
C ASN A 349 -4.13 27.07 -4.15
N ASP A 350 -3.92 26.20 -5.13
CA ASP A 350 -4.22 24.76 -5.08
C ASP A 350 -5.67 24.47 -4.66
N THR A 351 -6.60 25.29 -5.15
CA THR A 351 -8.02 25.20 -4.77
C THR A 351 -8.94 25.24 -5.97
N PHE A 352 -10.11 24.62 -5.85
CA PHE A 352 -11.18 24.82 -6.81
C PHE A 352 -11.73 26.23 -6.74
N VAL A 353 -11.94 26.85 -7.89
CA VAL A 353 -12.74 28.08 -7.93
C VAL A 353 -14.18 27.68 -7.67
N LEU A 354 -14.67 27.95 -6.47
CA LEU A 354 -16.03 27.65 -6.08
C LEU A 354 -17.01 28.68 -6.68
N ASN A 355 -18.28 28.32 -6.76
CA ASN A 355 -19.35 29.25 -7.14
C ASN A 355 -19.42 30.46 -6.18
N ASP A 356 -20.22 31.47 -6.52
CA ASP A 356 -20.35 32.71 -5.73
C ASP A 356 -20.80 32.52 -4.26
N LYS A 357 -21.20 31.30 -3.88
CA LYS A 357 -21.64 30.92 -2.54
C LYS A 357 -20.65 30.00 -1.80
N ASN A 358 -19.51 29.66 -2.41
CA ASN A 358 -18.53 28.69 -1.91
C ASN A 358 -19.11 27.28 -1.68
N GLU A 359 -20.10 26.87 -2.47
CA GLU A 359 -20.80 25.59 -2.28
C GLU A 359 -20.20 24.46 -3.13
N TYR A 360 -19.84 24.71 -4.39
CA TYR A 360 -19.31 23.68 -5.30
C TYR A 360 -18.35 24.26 -6.36
N PRO A 361 -17.40 23.47 -6.91
CA PRO A 361 -16.48 23.91 -7.95
C PRO A 361 -17.18 24.39 -9.23
N ILE A 362 -16.70 25.48 -9.82
CA ILE A 362 -17.19 26.00 -11.10
C ILE A 362 -16.76 25.05 -12.23
N LEU A 363 -17.73 24.63 -13.04
CA LEU A 363 -17.50 23.83 -14.25
C LEU A 363 -16.91 24.72 -15.35
N GLN A 364 -15.74 24.37 -15.88
CA GLN A 364 -15.09 25.09 -16.99
C GLN A 364 -15.61 24.60 -18.35
N GLU A 365 -15.64 23.28 -18.55
CA GLU A 365 -16.20 22.63 -19.75
C GLU A 365 -16.86 21.31 -19.36
N CYS A 366 -17.99 20.96 -19.97
CA CYS A 366 -18.61 19.64 -19.84
C CYS A 366 -18.87 19.03 -21.22
N SER A 367 -18.36 17.83 -21.47
CA SER A 367 -18.61 17.09 -22.71
C SER A 367 -18.34 15.60 -22.54
N LYS A 368 -19.31 14.75 -22.92
CA LYS A 368 -19.15 13.30 -22.98
C LYS A 368 -18.11 12.84 -24.03
N ASP A 369 -17.90 13.64 -25.07
CA ASP A 369 -17.19 13.23 -26.29
C ASP A 369 -15.70 13.66 -26.34
N LYS A 370 -15.25 14.52 -25.41
CA LYS A 370 -13.87 15.02 -25.38
C LYS A 370 -12.90 14.21 -24.50
N ILE A 371 -13.39 13.47 -23.51
CA ILE A 371 -12.51 12.63 -22.68
C ILE A 371 -12.27 11.30 -23.40
N LYS A 372 -11.00 11.04 -23.78
CA LYS A 372 -10.60 9.80 -24.44
C LYS A 372 -10.88 8.61 -23.52
N ARG A 373 -11.97 7.88 -23.80
CA ARG A 373 -12.23 6.56 -23.25
C ARG A 373 -11.51 5.55 -24.12
N PHE A 374 -10.46 4.92 -23.61
CA PHE A 374 -10.17 3.57 -24.09
C PHE A 374 -11.26 2.70 -23.49
N SER A 375 -12.19 2.27 -24.33
CA SER A 375 -13.11 1.17 -24.06
C SER A 375 -12.95 0.24 -25.24
N ASN A 376 -12.51 -0.99 -25.03
CA ASN A 376 -12.50 -1.99 -26.10
C ASN A 376 -13.98 -2.42 -26.31
N PRO A 377 -14.69 -2.04 -27.38
CA PRO A 377 -16.04 -2.52 -27.59
C PRO A 377 -15.96 -3.94 -28.15
N LYS A 378 -16.77 -4.84 -27.59
CA LYS A 378 -16.90 -6.24 -28.02
C LYS A 378 -17.10 -6.35 -29.54
N LYS A 379 -16.45 -7.39 -30.09
CA LYS A 379 -16.65 -7.96 -31.42
C LYS A 379 -18.13 -8.21 -31.69
N GLU A 380 -18.73 -7.46 -32.61
CA GLU A 380 -19.81 -7.97 -33.46
C GLU A 380 -19.23 -8.28 -34.84
N GLU A 381 -19.53 -9.48 -35.32
CA GLU A 381 -19.12 -9.99 -36.62
C GLU A 381 -19.76 -9.19 -37.74
N THR A 382 -19.02 -8.28 -38.37
CA THR A 382 -19.30 -7.87 -39.75
C THR A 382 -18.01 -7.82 -40.56
N ASN A 383 -17.93 -8.72 -41.53
CA ASN A 383 -16.91 -8.78 -42.56
C ASN A 383 -16.87 -7.47 -43.37
N GLN A 384 -15.85 -6.63 -43.17
CA GLN A 384 -15.08 -5.96 -44.23
C GLN A 384 -13.88 -5.18 -43.62
N PRO A 385 -12.73 -5.10 -44.33
CA PRO A 385 -11.47 -4.64 -43.75
C PRO A 385 -11.39 -3.10 -43.76
N ALA A 386 -11.09 -2.51 -42.60
CA ALA A 386 -10.80 -1.08 -42.48
C ALA A 386 -9.28 -0.82 -42.44
N GLU A 387 -8.82 0.08 -43.30
CA GLU A 387 -7.43 0.58 -43.37
C GLU A 387 -7.09 1.55 -42.21
N PRO A 388 -5.78 1.73 -41.89
CA PRO A 388 -5.30 2.33 -40.64
C PRO A 388 -4.84 3.79 -40.77
N LYS A 389 -5.01 4.61 -39.72
CA LYS A 389 -4.22 5.86 -39.47
C LYS A 389 -4.13 6.12 -37.95
N ASN A 390 -3.06 5.72 -37.25
CA ASN A 390 -1.71 6.34 -37.09
C ASN A 390 -1.58 7.42 -35.99
N LYS A 391 -1.20 7.00 -34.78
CA LYS A 391 0.22 7.03 -34.38
C LYS A 391 0.68 5.58 -34.23
N PRO A 392 1.81 5.16 -34.85
CA PRO A 392 2.23 3.78 -34.78
C PRO A 392 2.66 3.46 -33.34
N ARG A 393 1.99 2.50 -32.68
CA ARG A 393 2.62 1.80 -31.56
C ARG A 393 3.87 1.18 -32.18
N LEU A 394 5.05 1.55 -31.69
CA LEU A 394 6.30 0.92 -32.12
C LEU A 394 6.11 -0.58 -31.97
N SER A 395 6.42 -1.34 -33.02
CA SER A 395 6.41 -2.80 -32.93
C SER A 395 7.26 -3.26 -31.76
N GLY A 396 6.96 -4.40 -31.15
CA GLY A 396 7.77 -4.90 -30.03
C GLY A 396 9.26 -5.01 -30.40
N MET A 397 9.56 -5.29 -31.67
CA MET A 397 10.93 -5.31 -32.19
C MET A 397 11.59 -3.93 -32.18
N GLN A 398 10.85 -2.89 -32.56
CA GLN A 398 11.36 -1.51 -32.49
C GLN A 398 11.56 -1.06 -31.04
N GLN A 399 10.65 -1.42 -30.13
CA GLN A 399 10.82 -1.14 -28.70
C GLN A 399 12.07 -1.83 -28.13
N LEU A 400 12.35 -3.06 -28.56
CA LEU A 400 13.57 -3.78 -28.19
C LEU A 400 14.83 -3.08 -28.74
N ASP A 401 14.81 -2.67 -30.01
CA ASP A 401 15.94 -2.01 -30.65
C ASP A 401 16.22 -0.62 -30.05
N GLU A 402 15.18 0.09 -29.58
CA GLU A 402 15.28 1.39 -28.91
C GLU A 402 15.80 1.31 -27.46
N MET A 403 15.85 0.12 -26.84
CA MET A 403 16.47 -0.02 -25.53
C MET A 403 17.95 0.35 -25.60
N ILE A 404 18.42 1.15 -24.65
CA ILE A 404 19.83 1.49 -24.55
C ILE A 404 20.60 0.24 -24.09
N GLY A 405 21.71 -0.08 -24.76
CA GLY A 405 22.56 -1.23 -24.42
C GLY A 405 21.92 -2.60 -24.64
N LEU A 406 22.34 -3.60 -23.85
CA LEU A 406 21.83 -4.98 -23.88
C LEU A 406 22.00 -5.71 -25.23
N GLU A 407 23.05 -5.42 -26.00
CA GLU A 407 23.23 -6.00 -27.35
C GLU A 407 23.21 -7.54 -27.36
N THR A 408 23.83 -8.16 -26.35
CA THR A 408 23.80 -9.62 -26.16
C THR A 408 22.36 -10.14 -26.00
N VAL A 409 21.58 -9.53 -25.10
CA VAL A 409 20.18 -9.93 -24.86
C VAL A 409 19.31 -9.64 -26.08
N LYS A 410 19.48 -8.50 -26.75
CA LYS A 410 18.76 -8.17 -27.98
C LYS A 410 18.98 -9.26 -29.03
N GLN A 411 20.21 -9.68 -29.25
CA GLN A 411 20.53 -10.74 -30.21
C GLN A 411 19.90 -12.08 -29.80
N GLN A 412 20.03 -12.48 -28.53
CA GLN A 412 19.39 -13.69 -27.99
C GLN A 412 17.86 -13.67 -28.17
N VAL A 413 17.22 -12.53 -27.92
CA VAL A 413 15.77 -12.35 -28.11
C VAL A 413 15.41 -12.49 -29.59
N LYS A 414 16.17 -11.89 -30.51
CA LYS A 414 15.91 -12.01 -31.96
C LYS A 414 15.96 -13.46 -32.42
N GLU A 415 16.95 -14.23 -31.95
CA GLU A 415 17.08 -15.66 -32.24
C GLU A 415 15.93 -16.47 -31.65
N PHE A 416 15.61 -16.24 -30.37
CA PHE A 416 14.50 -16.88 -29.68
C PHE A 416 13.16 -16.65 -30.41
N ILE A 417 12.85 -15.41 -30.78
CA ILE A 417 11.64 -15.06 -31.51
C ILE A 417 11.62 -15.74 -32.88
N ALA A 418 12.75 -15.75 -33.61
CA ALA A 418 12.82 -16.39 -34.92
C ALA A 418 12.49 -17.89 -34.86
N VAL A 419 13.03 -18.59 -33.86
CA VAL A 419 12.75 -20.01 -33.60
C VAL A 419 11.27 -20.22 -33.23
N ALA A 420 10.73 -19.42 -32.32
CA ALA A 420 9.34 -19.53 -31.88
C ALA A 420 8.35 -19.33 -33.05
N VAL A 421 8.59 -18.32 -33.90
CA VAL A 421 7.77 -18.05 -35.09
C VAL A 421 7.88 -19.16 -36.13
N LEU A 422 9.08 -19.72 -36.35
CA LEU A 422 9.26 -20.84 -37.26
C LEU A 422 8.50 -22.08 -36.78
N ASN A 423 8.57 -22.39 -35.49
CA ASN A 423 7.86 -23.54 -34.91
C ASN A 423 6.35 -23.40 -35.04
N LYS A 424 5.80 -22.21 -34.77
CA LYS A 424 4.38 -21.92 -35.00
C LYS A 424 3.97 -22.17 -36.45
N LYS A 425 4.72 -21.64 -37.42
CA LYS A 425 4.46 -21.85 -38.85
C LYS A 425 4.55 -23.31 -39.28
N ARG A 426 5.41 -24.11 -38.64
CA ARG A 426 5.49 -25.56 -38.88
C ARG A 426 4.25 -26.28 -38.37
N GLN A 427 3.79 -25.94 -37.16
CA GLN A 427 2.57 -26.49 -36.55
C GLN A 427 1.32 -26.15 -37.37
N GLU A 428 1.19 -24.90 -37.82
CA GLU A 428 0.10 -24.45 -38.71
C GLU A 428 0.05 -25.25 -40.03
N LYS A 429 1.18 -25.83 -40.46
CA LYS A 429 1.31 -26.66 -41.67
C LYS A 429 1.26 -28.17 -41.39
N GLY A 430 0.99 -28.58 -40.16
CA GLY A 430 0.98 -29.99 -39.74
C GLY A 430 2.34 -30.68 -39.82
N LEU A 431 3.44 -29.92 -39.89
CA LEU A 431 4.80 -30.47 -39.86
C LEU A 431 5.23 -30.73 -38.42
N SER A 432 6.07 -31.75 -38.21
CA SER A 432 6.70 -31.97 -36.92
C SER A 432 7.50 -30.73 -36.49
N SER A 433 7.12 -30.10 -35.38
CA SER A 433 7.90 -29.07 -34.72
C SER A 433 8.90 -29.72 -33.76
N THR A 434 10.08 -29.13 -33.60
CA THR A 434 10.92 -29.44 -32.43
C THR A 434 10.13 -29.05 -31.18
N SER A 435 10.16 -29.88 -30.13
CA SER A 435 9.47 -29.62 -28.85
C SER A 435 10.18 -28.53 -28.03
N GLN A 436 10.32 -27.34 -28.60
CA GLN A 436 10.92 -26.20 -27.92
C GLN A 436 9.81 -25.42 -27.20
N THR A 437 9.97 -25.35 -25.88
CA THR A 437 9.11 -24.56 -25.00
C THR A 437 9.58 -23.10 -24.96
N LEU A 438 8.65 -22.19 -24.65
CA LEU A 438 8.89 -20.76 -24.51
C LEU A 438 9.44 -20.40 -23.11
N HIS A 439 9.38 -21.30 -22.13
CA HIS A 439 9.86 -20.99 -20.78
C HIS A 439 11.32 -20.56 -20.79
N SER A 440 11.64 -19.55 -19.99
CA SER A 440 12.91 -18.82 -20.08
C SER A 440 13.50 -18.48 -18.71
N LEU A 441 14.82 -18.31 -18.66
CA LEU A 441 15.58 -17.83 -17.51
C LEU A 441 16.17 -16.45 -17.82
N PHE A 442 15.90 -15.46 -16.98
CA PHE A 442 16.44 -14.10 -17.10
C PHE A 442 17.41 -13.86 -15.95
N LEU A 443 18.71 -13.91 -16.24
CA LEU A 443 19.77 -13.84 -15.23
C LEU A 443 20.47 -12.50 -15.26
N GLY A 444 20.69 -11.88 -14.10
CA GLY A 444 21.52 -10.67 -14.01
C GLY A 444 21.21 -9.81 -12.79
N ASN A 445 22.02 -8.78 -12.57
CA ASN A 445 21.92 -7.87 -11.43
C ASN A 445 20.61 -7.05 -11.44
N PRO A 446 20.23 -6.40 -10.32
CA PRO A 446 19.06 -5.52 -10.29
C PRO A 446 19.21 -4.39 -11.31
N GLY A 447 18.09 -3.95 -11.88
CA GLY A 447 18.08 -2.77 -12.75
C GLY A 447 18.71 -2.96 -14.13
N THR A 448 19.02 -4.20 -14.55
CA THR A 448 19.52 -4.50 -15.91
C THR A 448 18.42 -4.57 -16.98
N GLY A 449 17.14 -4.44 -16.60
CA GLY A 449 16.02 -4.36 -17.55
C GLY A 449 15.26 -5.66 -17.81
N LYS A 450 15.47 -6.71 -16.99
CA LYS A 450 14.80 -8.02 -17.08
C LYS A 450 13.28 -7.91 -17.29
N THR A 451 12.57 -7.24 -16.39
CA THR A 451 11.10 -7.09 -16.45
C THR A 451 10.65 -6.32 -17.70
N THR A 452 11.42 -5.28 -18.09
CA THR A 452 11.14 -4.49 -19.29
C THR A 452 11.26 -5.34 -20.56
N VAL A 453 12.34 -6.11 -20.69
CA VAL A 453 12.55 -7.02 -21.82
C VAL A 453 11.50 -8.13 -21.82
N ALA A 454 11.10 -8.67 -20.67
CA ALA A 454 10.05 -9.68 -20.59
C ALA A 454 8.72 -9.18 -21.18
N ARG A 455 8.35 -7.93 -20.86
CA ARG A 455 7.15 -7.29 -21.41
C ARG A 455 7.25 -7.08 -22.92
N ILE A 456 8.41 -6.63 -23.41
CA ILE A 456 8.66 -6.45 -24.85
C ILE A 456 8.62 -7.79 -25.59
N VAL A 457 9.26 -8.83 -25.05
CA VAL A 457 9.23 -10.19 -25.62
C VAL A 457 7.80 -10.71 -25.71
N GLY A 458 6.98 -10.53 -24.67
CA GLY A 458 5.56 -10.88 -24.71
C GLY A 458 4.82 -10.15 -25.83
N HIS A 459 5.03 -8.85 -25.95
CA HIS A 459 4.44 -8.05 -27.01
C HIS A 459 4.85 -8.56 -28.40
N ILE A 460 6.14 -8.85 -28.62
CA ILE A 460 6.65 -9.42 -29.89
C ILE A 460 5.98 -10.77 -30.18
N LEU A 461 5.94 -11.67 -29.19
CA LEU A 461 5.34 -12.99 -29.35
C LEU A 461 3.85 -12.87 -29.70
N TYR A 462 3.13 -11.95 -29.08
CA TYR A 462 1.73 -11.66 -29.39
C TYR A 462 1.56 -11.09 -30.80
N GLU A 463 2.36 -10.11 -31.21
CA GLU A 463 2.33 -9.54 -32.58
C GLU A 463 2.60 -10.60 -33.65
N LYS A 464 3.44 -11.60 -33.35
CA LYS A 464 3.70 -12.75 -34.22
C LYS A 464 2.68 -13.89 -34.03
N GLY A 465 1.73 -13.72 -33.12
CA GLY A 465 0.68 -14.66 -32.74
C GLY A 465 1.19 -15.96 -32.11
N VAL A 466 2.43 -16.00 -31.61
CA VAL A 466 3.01 -17.15 -30.92
C VAL A 466 2.30 -17.41 -29.59
N ILE A 467 1.92 -16.33 -28.89
CA ILE A 467 1.05 -16.37 -27.71
C ILE A 467 -0.29 -15.70 -28.03
N ALA A 468 -1.32 -16.00 -27.25
CA ALA A 468 -2.69 -15.57 -27.54
C ALA A 468 -3.02 -14.16 -27.04
N GLU A 469 -2.34 -13.67 -26.00
CA GLU A 469 -2.63 -12.42 -25.32
C GLU A 469 -1.36 -11.57 -25.10
N ASP A 470 -1.48 -10.23 -25.25
CA ASP A 470 -0.46 -9.24 -24.88
C ASP A 470 -0.47 -9.01 -23.35
N LYS A 471 -0.21 -10.07 -22.59
CA LYS A 471 -0.38 -10.11 -21.12
C LYS A 471 0.89 -10.59 -20.44
N LEU A 472 1.34 -9.85 -19.43
CA LEU A 472 2.42 -10.24 -18.52
C LEU A 472 1.96 -10.07 -17.07
N ILE A 473 2.02 -11.14 -16.29
CA ILE A 473 1.75 -11.15 -14.85
C ILE A 473 3.07 -11.29 -14.12
N GLU A 474 3.43 -10.29 -13.31
CA GLU A 474 4.62 -10.31 -12.47
C GLU A 474 4.25 -10.86 -11.09
N THR A 475 5.07 -11.77 -10.57
CA THR A 475 4.82 -12.48 -9.32
C THR A 475 6.13 -12.68 -8.55
N SER A 476 6.03 -12.75 -7.23
CA SER A 476 7.12 -13.05 -6.31
C SER A 476 6.78 -14.28 -5.45
N ARG A 477 7.67 -14.65 -4.53
CA ARG A 477 7.38 -15.68 -3.52
C ARG A 477 6.12 -15.41 -2.71
N ALA A 478 5.87 -14.15 -2.33
CA ALA A 478 4.73 -13.78 -1.50
C ALA A 478 3.38 -14.04 -2.19
N ASP A 479 3.37 -13.99 -3.52
CA ASP A 479 2.18 -14.21 -4.34
C ASP A 479 1.91 -15.70 -4.60
N LEU A 480 2.95 -16.53 -4.58
CA LEU A 480 2.85 -17.97 -4.87
C LEU A 480 2.67 -18.80 -3.59
N VAL A 481 3.33 -18.41 -2.49
CA VAL A 481 3.36 -19.20 -1.25
C VAL A 481 2.32 -18.69 -0.25
N ALA A 482 1.57 -19.60 0.36
CA ALA A 482 0.58 -19.30 1.40
C ALA A 482 1.17 -19.46 2.81
N GLY A 483 0.56 -18.82 3.82
CA GLY A 483 1.01 -18.90 5.22
C GLY A 483 0.60 -20.18 5.96
N TYR A 484 -0.28 -21.00 5.37
CA TYR A 484 -0.85 -22.20 5.99
C TYR A 484 -0.67 -23.45 5.11
N VAL A 485 -0.52 -24.61 5.75
CA VAL A 485 -0.32 -25.91 5.09
C VAL A 485 -1.45 -26.21 4.10
N GLY A 486 -1.10 -26.63 2.88
CA GLY A 486 -2.03 -27.12 1.87
C GLY A 486 -2.76 -26.05 1.04
N GLN A 487 -2.46 -24.76 1.25
CA GLN A 487 -3.03 -23.67 0.45
C GLN A 487 -2.09 -23.17 -0.67
N THR A 488 -0.81 -23.55 -0.63
CA THR A 488 0.20 -23.05 -1.56
C THR A 488 -0.02 -23.56 -2.99
N ALA A 489 -0.34 -24.84 -3.18
CA ALA A 489 -0.66 -25.36 -4.51
C ALA A 489 -1.86 -24.65 -5.16
N GLU A 490 -2.94 -24.41 -4.39
CA GLU A 490 -4.13 -23.71 -4.93
C GLU A 490 -3.83 -22.25 -5.26
N LYS A 491 -3.09 -21.54 -4.40
CA LYS A 491 -2.67 -20.16 -4.62
C LYS A 491 -1.79 -20.05 -5.86
N THR A 492 -0.77 -20.92 -5.97
CA THR A 492 0.13 -20.99 -7.13
C THR A 492 -0.63 -21.29 -8.41
N ARG A 493 -1.56 -22.26 -8.38
CA ARG A 493 -2.39 -22.60 -9.55
C ARG A 493 -3.24 -21.44 -10.03
N LYS A 494 -3.89 -20.68 -9.14
CA LYS A 494 -4.69 -19.50 -9.51
C LYS A 494 -3.85 -18.45 -10.23
N VAL A 495 -2.63 -18.21 -9.76
CA VAL A 495 -1.69 -17.28 -10.43
C VAL A 495 -1.30 -17.81 -11.82
N LEU A 496 -0.96 -19.10 -11.93
CA LEU A 496 -0.63 -19.74 -13.21
C LEU A 496 -1.80 -19.68 -14.22
N GLU A 497 -3.02 -19.98 -13.77
CA GLU A 497 -4.24 -19.90 -14.59
C GLU A 497 -4.49 -18.49 -15.10
N SER A 498 -4.29 -17.47 -14.26
CA SER A 498 -4.45 -16.06 -14.67
C SER A 498 -3.50 -15.64 -15.79
N ALA A 499 -2.33 -16.29 -15.89
CA ALA A 499 -1.29 -15.99 -16.87
C ALA A 499 -1.42 -16.78 -18.19
N LEU A 500 -2.39 -17.69 -18.29
CA LEU A 500 -2.67 -18.42 -19.53
C LEU A 500 -2.89 -17.47 -20.71
N GLY A 501 -2.40 -17.86 -21.88
CA GLY A 501 -2.39 -17.05 -23.10
C GLY A 501 -1.25 -16.03 -23.17
N GLY A 502 -0.56 -15.74 -22.06
CA GLY A 502 0.46 -14.71 -21.95
C GLY A 502 1.75 -15.18 -21.26
N ILE A 503 2.35 -14.28 -20.46
CA ILE A 503 3.59 -14.51 -19.72
C ILE A 503 3.33 -14.45 -18.20
N LEU A 504 3.88 -15.42 -17.46
CA LEU A 504 4.11 -15.32 -16.02
C LEU A 504 5.60 -15.01 -15.76
N PHE A 505 5.89 -13.91 -15.09
CA PHE A 505 7.24 -13.48 -14.73
C PHE A 505 7.44 -13.66 -13.22
N VAL A 506 8.28 -14.61 -12.82
CA VAL A 506 8.59 -14.93 -11.42
C VAL A 506 9.90 -14.23 -11.04
N ASP A 507 9.81 -13.10 -10.33
CA ASP A 507 10.99 -12.36 -9.88
C ASP A 507 11.61 -12.98 -8.62
N GLU A 508 12.94 -12.87 -8.52
CA GLU A 508 13.77 -13.53 -7.51
C GLU A 508 13.37 -14.99 -7.21
N ALA A 509 13.18 -15.79 -8.27
CA ALA A 509 12.60 -17.13 -8.18
C ALA A 509 13.35 -18.10 -7.23
N TYR A 510 14.65 -17.89 -7.03
CA TYR A 510 15.47 -18.66 -6.08
C TYR A 510 14.94 -18.60 -4.64
N THR A 511 14.18 -17.55 -4.29
CA THR A 511 13.56 -17.41 -2.98
C THR A 511 12.55 -18.51 -2.69
N LEU A 512 11.94 -19.12 -3.72
CA LEU A 512 11.02 -20.27 -3.57
C LEU A 512 11.71 -21.52 -3.00
N ALA A 513 13.03 -21.65 -3.16
CA ALA A 513 13.82 -22.78 -2.65
C ALA A 513 14.59 -22.47 -1.35
N SER A 514 14.37 -21.30 -0.74
CA SER A 514 15.22 -20.79 0.35
C SER A 514 14.87 -21.28 1.76
N GLY A 515 13.85 -22.13 1.93
CA GLY A 515 13.45 -22.65 3.26
C GLY A 515 13.84 -24.11 3.53
N GLY A 516 13.81 -24.49 4.81
CA GLY A 516 14.14 -25.84 5.28
C GLY A 516 13.10 -26.91 4.89
N GLN A 517 13.20 -28.12 5.46
CA GLN A 517 12.32 -29.25 5.09
C GLN A 517 10.80 -29.01 5.28
N ASN A 518 10.41 -28.00 6.05
CA ASN A 518 9.01 -27.63 6.30
C ASN A 518 8.56 -26.37 5.52
N ASP A 519 9.33 -25.92 4.51
CA ASP A 519 8.95 -24.76 3.69
C ASP A 519 7.99 -25.12 2.56
N PHE A 520 6.90 -24.36 2.46
CA PHE A 520 5.86 -24.50 1.43
C PHE A 520 6.30 -24.01 0.04
N GLY A 521 7.46 -23.36 -0.06
CA GLY A 521 8.02 -22.93 -1.36
C GLY A 521 8.26 -24.08 -2.34
N LYS A 522 8.58 -25.29 -1.86
CA LYS A 522 8.72 -26.48 -2.70
C LYS A 522 7.40 -26.91 -3.34
N GLU A 523 6.29 -26.80 -2.60
CA GLU A 523 4.94 -27.10 -3.10
C GLU A 523 4.57 -26.19 -4.29
N ALA A 524 4.96 -24.91 -4.24
CA ALA A 524 4.78 -24.00 -5.36
C ALA A 524 5.62 -24.41 -6.58
N ILE A 525 6.87 -24.82 -6.39
CA ILE A 525 7.74 -25.29 -7.48
C ILE A 525 7.16 -26.54 -8.14
N ASP A 526 6.69 -27.51 -7.36
CA ASP A 526 6.09 -28.74 -7.85
C ASP A 526 4.82 -28.47 -8.67
N GLU A 527 3.98 -27.54 -8.21
CA GLU A 527 2.78 -27.12 -8.94
C GLU A 527 3.14 -26.39 -10.25
N ILE A 528 4.14 -25.50 -10.25
CA ILE A 528 4.62 -24.83 -11.47
C ILE A 528 5.16 -25.86 -12.46
N LEU A 529 5.95 -26.84 -12.01
CA LEU A 529 6.49 -27.89 -12.86
C LEU A 529 5.38 -28.69 -13.54
N LYS A 530 4.36 -29.08 -12.80
CA LYS A 530 3.20 -29.79 -13.34
C LYS A 530 2.47 -28.93 -14.38
N PHE A 531 2.22 -27.67 -14.06
CA PHE A 531 1.51 -26.75 -14.94
C PHE A 531 2.28 -26.47 -16.25
N MET A 532 3.61 -26.37 -16.20
CA MET A 532 4.47 -26.24 -17.37
C MET A 532 4.34 -27.40 -18.35
N GLU A 533 4.04 -28.61 -17.86
CA GLU A 533 3.82 -29.78 -18.69
C GLU A 533 2.42 -29.78 -19.31
N ASP A 534 1.41 -29.55 -18.49
CA ASP A 534 0.00 -29.57 -18.90
C ASP A 534 -0.33 -28.43 -19.89
N HIS A 535 0.38 -27.30 -19.79
CA HIS A 535 0.10 -26.06 -20.56
C HIS A 535 1.28 -25.56 -21.40
N ARG A 536 2.15 -26.46 -21.86
CA ARG A 536 3.40 -26.13 -22.60
C ARG A 536 3.25 -25.17 -23.79
N SER A 537 2.09 -25.16 -24.44
CA SER A 537 1.80 -24.31 -25.62
C SER A 537 0.97 -23.07 -25.31
N ASN A 538 0.49 -22.93 -24.07
CA ASN A 538 -0.51 -21.92 -23.71
C ASN A 538 0.04 -20.84 -22.78
N ILE A 539 1.24 -21.02 -22.22
CA ILE A 539 1.86 -20.06 -21.30
C ILE A 539 3.37 -20.00 -21.52
N MET A 540 3.94 -18.81 -21.39
CA MET A 540 5.38 -18.63 -21.20
C MET A 540 5.64 -18.30 -19.73
N ILE A 541 6.61 -18.97 -19.12
CA ILE A 541 7.01 -18.72 -17.74
C ILE A 541 8.47 -18.26 -17.77
N ILE A 542 8.74 -17.10 -17.19
CA ILE A 542 10.06 -16.51 -17.09
C ILE A 542 10.46 -16.52 -15.61
N PHE A 543 11.56 -17.20 -15.29
CA PHE A 543 12.16 -17.15 -13.96
C PHE A 543 13.32 -16.16 -13.97
N ALA A 544 13.27 -15.15 -13.10
CA ALA A 544 14.27 -14.10 -13.03
C ALA A 544 15.00 -14.07 -11.68
N GLY A 545 16.26 -13.63 -11.69
CA GLY A 545 17.05 -13.46 -10.47
C GLY A 545 18.54 -13.28 -10.74
N TYR A 546 19.34 -13.25 -9.67
CA TYR A 546 20.80 -13.17 -9.76
C TYR A 546 21.37 -14.49 -10.29
N THR A 547 22.39 -14.38 -11.15
CA THR A 547 22.99 -15.53 -11.85
C THR A 547 23.37 -16.66 -10.90
N ASP A 548 24.18 -16.36 -9.88
CA ASP A 548 24.67 -17.37 -8.92
C ASP A 548 23.54 -18.03 -8.11
N ASN A 549 22.53 -17.24 -7.72
CA ASN A 549 21.40 -17.74 -6.95
C ASN A 549 20.49 -18.62 -7.80
N MET A 550 20.28 -18.25 -9.05
CA MET A 550 19.48 -19.01 -10.01
C MET A 550 20.17 -20.31 -10.41
N GLU A 551 21.50 -20.33 -10.50
CA GLU A 551 22.24 -21.58 -10.73
C GLU A 551 22.02 -22.57 -9.57
N LYS A 552 22.17 -22.13 -8.33
CA LYS A 552 21.87 -22.95 -7.14
C LYS A 552 20.41 -23.42 -7.09
N PHE A 553 19.48 -22.54 -7.48
CA PHE A 553 18.06 -22.85 -7.56
C PHE A 553 17.78 -23.99 -8.56
N LEU A 554 18.42 -23.97 -9.73
CA LEU A 554 18.28 -25.02 -10.76
C LEU A 554 18.97 -26.33 -10.36
N GLU A 555 20.09 -26.27 -9.64
CA GLU A 555 20.75 -27.46 -9.09
C GLU A 555 19.85 -28.19 -8.09
N THR A 556 19.16 -27.44 -7.24
CA THR A 556 18.23 -27.97 -6.22
C THR A 556 16.94 -28.51 -6.85
N ASN A 557 16.56 -27.99 -8.02
CA ASN A 557 15.30 -28.33 -8.71
C ASN A 557 15.58 -28.79 -10.15
N PRO A 558 16.19 -29.98 -10.35
CA PRO A 558 16.64 -30.42 -11.68
C PRO A 558 15.49 -30.57 -12.69
N GLY A 559 14.25 -30.71 -12.22
CA GLY A 559 13.06 -30.71 -13.07
C GLY A 559 12.84 -29.40 -13.83
N LEU A 560 13.27 -28.26 -13.29
CA LEU A 560 13.17 -26.97 -13.97
C LEU A 560 14.22 -26.85 -15.08
N ARG A 561 15.45 -27.35 -14.84
CA ARG A 561 16.56 -27.25 -15.78
C ARG A 561 16.26 -27.91 -17.14
N SER A 562 15.56 -29.04 -17.15
CA SER A 562 15.19 -29.72 -18.39
C SER A 562 14.03 -29.05 -19.14
N ARG A 563 13.22 -28.22 -18.44
CA ARG A 563 12.01 -27.59 -18.97
C ARG A 563 12.21 -26.12 -19.33
N ILE A 564 13.36 -25.53 -19.03
CA ILE A 564 13.68 -24.12 -19.33
C ILE A 564 14.96 -24.04 -20.17
N PRO A 565 14.88 -24.26 -21.49
CA PRO A 565 16.05 -24.29 -22.35
C PRO A 565 16.56 -22.90 -22.75
N ASN A 566 15.73 -21.86 -22.63
CA ASN A 566 16.08 -20.51 -23.06
C ASN A 566 16.68 -19.74 -21.88
N LYS A 567 17.92 -19.27 -22.02
CA LYS A 567 18.63 -18.49 -21.00
C LYS A 567 19.07 -17.15 -21.60
N PHE A 568 18.75 -16.07 -20.90
CA PHE A 568 19.10 -14.71 -21.27
C PHE A 568 19.96 -14.11 -20.16
N ASP A 569 21.16 -13.69 -20.51
CA ASP A 569 22.14 -13.14 -19.58
C ASP A 569 22.17 -11.61 -19.73
N PHE A 570 21.63 -10.93 -18.71
CA PHE A 570 21.54 -9.48 -18.62
C PHE A 570 22.79 -8.93 -17.94
N GLU A 571 23.71 -8.43 -18.75
CA GLU A 571 24.93 -7.79 -18.33
C GLU A 571 24.65 -6.44 -17.64
N ASP A 572 25.59 -6.00 -16.80
CA ASP A 572 25.57 -4.66 -16.24
C ASP A 572 25.73 -3.62 -17.36
N TYR A 573 25.05 -2.48 -17.23
CA TYR A 573 25.23 -1.37 -18.15
C TYR A 573 26.60 -0.73 -17.96
N SER A 574 27.23 -0.35 -19.06
CA SER A 574 28.36 0.57 -19.04
C SER A 574 27.97 1.93 -18.48
N VAL A 575 28.96 2.69 -18.01
CA VAL A 575 28.73 4.05 -17.48
C VAL A 575 28.06 4.93 -18.53
N GLU A 576 28.48 4.81 -19.80
CA GLU A 576 27.92 5.54 -20.93
C GLU A 576 26.44 5.21 -21.15
N GLU A 577 26.06 3.94 -21.04
CA GLU A 577 24.66 3.50 -21.15
C GLU A 577 23.84 3.99 -19.94
N MET A 578 24.39 3.95 -18.73
CA MET A 578 23.73 4.50 -17.54
C MET A 578 23.46 6.00 -17.66
N VAL A 579 24.40 6.78 -18.20
CA VAL A 579 24.19 8.20 -18.53
C VAL A 579 23.01 8.37 -19.49
N GLN A 580 22.98 7.60 -20.58
CA GLN A 580 21.90 7.70 -21.57
C GLN A 580 20.54 7.32 -20.97
N ILE A 581 20.49 6.28 -20.14
CA ILE A 581 19.27 5.85 -19.43
C ILE A 581 18.76 6.96 -18.52
N GLY A 582 19.66 7.58 -17.76
CA GLY A 582 19.35 8.67 -16.84
C GLY A 582 18.81 9.90 -17.54
N LEU A 583 19.48 10.34 -18.60
CA LEU A 583 19.04 11.48 -19.42
C LEU A 583 17.70 11.22 -20.12
N LEU A 584 17.50 10.01 -20.65
CA LEU A 584 16.24 9.63 -21.28
C LEU A 584 15.09 9.62 -20.26
N SER A 585 15.35 9.16 -19.02
CA SER A 585 14.37 9.16 -17.93
C SER A 585 13.95 10.59 -17.55
N LEU A 586 14.91 11.50 -17.37
CA LEU A 586 14.64 12.92 -17.09
C LEU A 586 13.85 13.56 -18.24
N ARG A 587 14.27 13.31 -19.49
CA ARG A 587 13.60 13.85 -20.68
C ARG A 587 12.16 13.37 -20.82
N LYS A 588 11.87 12.10 -20.49
CA LYS A 588 10.49 11.55 -20.51
C LYS A 588 9.59 12.23 -19.49
N GLN A 589 10.16 12.67 -18.37
CA GLN A 589 9.51 13.47 -17.32
C GLN A 589 9.58 14.98 -17.63
N GLN A 590 9.94 15.37 -18.85
CA GLN A 590 10.05 16.76 -19.31
C GLN A 590 11.11 17.62 -18.62
N TYR A 591 11.98 17.03 -17.80
CA TYR A 591 13.15 17.71 -17.26
C TYR A 591 14.23 17.90 -18.31
N LYS A 592 14.91 19.04 -18.22
CA LYS A 592 16.07 19.41 -19.03
C LYS A 592 17.27 19.56 -18.10
N VAL A 593 18.36 18.89 -18.45
CA VAL A 593 19.63 18.96 -17.75
C VAL A 593 20.74 19.05 -18.78
N ASP A 594 21.84 19.72 -18.46
CA ASP A 594 23.02 19.68 -19.31
C ASP A 594 23.58 18.24 -19.33
N PRO A 595 23.68 17.59 -20.52
CA PRO A 595 24.14 16.20 -20.61
C PRO A 595 25.58 15.99 -20.14
N THR A 596 26.43 17.01 -20.25
CA THR A 596 27.84 16.93 -19.87
C THR A 596 27.96 16.97 -18.35
N ASP A 597 27.30 17.93 -17.71
CA ASP A 597 27.31 18.04 -16.25
C ASP A 597 26.68 16.79 -15.59
N TYR A 598 25.61 16.24 -16.18
CA TYR A 598 25.00 15.00 -15.70
C TYR A 598 25.94 13.79 -15.84
N ALA A 599 26.62 13.67 -16.98
CA ALA A 599 27.58 12.58 -17.20
C ALA A 599 28.77 12.65 -16.23
N ASP A 600 29.26 13.85 -15.94
CA ASP A 600 30.35 14.08 -14.99
C ASP A 600 29.95 13.74 -13.56
N LEU A 601 28.73 14.13 -13.15
CA LEU A 601 28.16 13.74 -11.86
C LEU A 601 28.07 12.21 -11.73
N LEU A 602 27.50 11.55 -12.73
CA LEU A 602 27.27 10.12 -12.72
C LEU A 602 28.60 9.35 -12.63
N LYS A 603 29.61 9.75 -13.43
CA LYS A 603 30.96 9.19 -13.38
C LYS A 603 31.62 9.37 -12.00
N ASN A 604 31.52 10.56 -11.42
CA ASN A 604 32.05 10.83 -10.08
C ASN A 604 31.42 9.91 -9.04
N ASN A 605 30.09 9.83 -9.01
CA ASN A 605 29.36 9.10 -7.99
C ASN A 605 29.58 7.58 -8.14
N LEU A 606 29.55 7.03 -9.37
CA LEU A 606 29.86 5.62 -9.60
C LEU A 606 31.31 5.25 -9.24
N SER A 607 32.28 6.17 -9.38
CA SER A 607 33.67 5.89 -8.97
C SER A 607 33.83 5.75 -7.44
N LYS A 608 32.85 6.24 -6.67
CA LYS A 608 32.86 6.30 -5.20
C LYS A 608 31.87 5.33 -4.55
N ASP A 609 30.96 4.76 -5.34
CA ASP A 609 29.91 3.85 -4.90
C ASP A 609 30.14 2.45 -5.47
N ASN A 610 29.91 1.42 -4.66
CA ASN A 610 30.05 0.01 -5.06
C ASN A 610 28.70 -0.63 -5.43
N ASP A 611 27.59 0.12 -5.43
CA ASP A 611 26.28 -0.39 -5.81
C ASP A 611 26.22 -0.77 -7.30
N LYS A 612 25.82 -2.03 -7.56
CA LYS A 612 25.64 -2.60 -8.91
C LYS A 612 24.17 -2.72 -9.31
N SER A 613 23.29 -1.87 -8.77
CA SER A 613 21.85 -1.88 -9.07
C SER A 613 21.48 -1.18 -10.39
N ASN A 614 22.46 -0.75 -11.21
CA ASN A 614 22.30 -0.33 -12.60
C ASN A 614 21.20 0.74 -12.79
N GLY A 615 20.17 0.47 -13.59
CA GLY A 615 19.07 1.41 -13.84
C GLY A 615 18.30 1.80 -12.57
N ARG A 616 18.31 0.96 -11.52
CA ARG A 616 17.76 1.32 -10.21
C ARG A 616 18.61 2.40 -9.53
N TRP A 617 19.94 2.26 -9.58
CA TRP A 617 20.87 3.28 -9.10
C TRP A 617 20.65 4.62 -9.81
N VAL A 618 20.55 4.60 -11.14
CA VAL A 618 20.31 5.82 -11.95
C VAL A 618 18.96 6.47 -11.61
N ARG A 619 17.91 5.66 -11.39
CA ARG A 619 16.59 6.15 -10.97
C ARG A 619 16.67 6.84 -9.61
N ASN A 620 17.41 6.26 -8.66
CA ASN A 620 17.59 6.85 -7.33
C ASN A 620 18.34 8.19 -7.42
N LEU A 621 19.45 8.23 -8.18
CA LEU A 621 20.18 9.48 -8.42
C LEU A 621 19.30 10.57 -9.03
N ASN A 622 18.51 10.24 -10.06
CA ASN A 622 17.58 11.19 -10.68
C ASN A 622 16.53 11.68 -9.69
N GLY A 623 16.01 10.81 -8.82
CA GLY A 623 15.08 11.19 -7.76
C GLY A 623 15.70 12.22 -6.81
N GLU A 624 16.96 12.02 -6.41
CA GLU A 624 17.67 12.98 -5.56
C GLU A 624 17.93 14.32 -6.27
N ILE A 625 18.31 14.30 -7.56
CA ILE A 625 18.48 15.52 -8.36
C ILE A 625 17.17 16.32 -8.42
N ILE A 626 16.05 15.65 -8.69
CA ILE A 626 14.73 16.29 -8.76
C ILE A 626 14.35 16.89 -7.39
N LYS A 627 14.62 16.19 -6.28
CA LYS A 627 14.41 16.74 -4.93
C LYS A 627 15.23 18.02 -4.71
N LYS A 628 16.50 18.05 -5.12
CA LYS A 628 17.35 19.26 -4.99
C LYS A 628 16.83 20.41 -5.85
N GLN A 629 16.40 20.14 -7.07
CA GLN A 629 15.77 21.13 -7.93
C GLN A 629 14.49 21.68 -7.30
N ALA A 630 13.62 20.84 -6.73
CA ALA A 630 12.40 21.27 -6.05
C ALA A 630 12.71 22.22 -4.87
N VAL A 631 13.72 21.90 -4.05
CA VAL A 631 14.17 22.77 -2.96
C VAL A 631 14.69 24.11 -3.47
N ARG A 632 15.48 24.13 -4.55
CA ARG A 632 15.98 25.37 -5.15
C ARG A 632 14.83 26.23 -5.70
N VAL A 633 13.88 25.63 -6.42
CA VAL A 633 12.78 26.35 -7.07
C VAL A 633 11.83 26.95 -6.04
N THR A 634 11.44 26.17 -5.02
CA THR A 634 10.52 26.63 -3.96
C THR A 634 11.15 27.65 -3.01
N ALA A 635 12.48 27.75 -2.95
CA ALA A 635 13.16 28.78 -2.19
C ALA A 635 13.13 30.17 -2.86
N SER A 636 12.70 30.27 -4.12
CA SER A 636 12.53 31.55 -4.83
C SER A 636 11.07 32.03 -4.73
N GLU A 637 10.85 33.26 -4.26
CA GLU A 637 9.49 33.85 -4.20
C GLU A 637 8.88 34.09 -5.59
N ASN A 638 9.69 34.14 -6.65
CA ASN A 638 9.25 34.22 -8.04
C ASN A 638 10.10 33.26 -8.89
N TYR A 639 9.56 32.11 -9.26
CA TYR A 639 10.18 31.18 -10.22
C TYR A 639 9.41 31.17 -11.54
N SER A 640 10.11 30.88 -12.64
CA SER A 640 9.53 30.83 -13.98
C SER A 640 9.15 29.41 -14.39
N ASP A 641 8.31 29.25 -15.42
CA ASP A 641 8.04 27.93 -16.03
C ASP A 641 9.33 27.21 -16.50
N ALA A 642 10.37 27.99 -16.83
CA ALA A 642 11.67 27.43 -17.19
C ALA A 642 12.36 26.79 -15.97
N ASP A 643 12.17 27.32 -14.76
CA ASP A 643 12.75 26.77 -13.54
C ASP A 643 12.11 25.44 -13.15
N LEU A 644 10.82 25.26 -13.46
CA LEU A 644 10.08 24.01 -13.23
C LEU A 644 10.64 22.82 -14.02
N VAL A 645 11.20 23.08 -15.21
CA VAL A 645 11.72 22.03 -16.10
C VAL A 645 13.24 21.93 -16.11
N ASN A 646 13.97 22.97 -15.71
CA ASN A 646 15.43 23.00 -15.82
C ASN A 646 16.12 22.56 -14.51
N ILE A 647 16.88 21.48 -14.61
CA ILE A 647 17.87 21.06 -13.62
C ILE A 647 19.17 21.80 -13.91
N THR A 648 19.67 22.53 -12.90
CA THR A 648 20.88 23.34 -12.99
C THR A 648 22.09 22.61 -12.42
N LYS A 649 23.28 23.11 -12.72
CA LYS A 649 24.53 22.62 -12.17
C LYS A 649 24.56 22.62 -10.63
N SER A 650 23.92 23.60 -9.99
CA SER A 650 23.81 23.65 -8.53
C SER A 650 23.02 22.46 -7.97
N ASP A 651 22.00 21.98 -8.68
CA ASP A 651 21.19 20.84 -8.27
C ASP A 651 22.01 19.54 -8.36
N LEU A 652 22.85 19.44 -9.41
CA LEU A 652 23.76 18.32 -9.62
C LEU A 652 24.91 18.28 -8.61
N ASP A 653 25.53 19.43 -8.33
CA ASP A 653 26.61 19.54 -7.35
C ASP A 653 26.12 19.20 -5.93
N ALA A 654 24.85 19.48 -5.61
CA ALA A 654 24.23 19.16 -4.32
C ALA A 654 24.02 17.67 -4.05
N VAL A 655 24.15 16.81 -5.07
CA VAL A 655 24.06 15.33 -4.95
C VAL A 655 25.38 14.63 -5.27
N LYS A 656 26.47 15.40 -5.42
CA LYS A 656 27.80 14.87 -5.72
C LYS A 656 28.44 14.25 -4.46
N LEU A 657 28.88 12.99 -4.58
CA LEU A 657 29.63 12.26 -3.55
C LEU A 657 31.09 12.71 -3.49
#